data_AF-V4P5J1-F1
#
_entry.id   AF-V4P5J1-F1
#
_cell.length_a   1.000
_cell.length_b   1.000
_cell.length_c   1.000
_cell.angle_alpha   90.00
_cell.angle_beta   90.00
_cell.angle_gamma   90.00
#
_symmetry.space_group_name_H-M   'P 1'
#
loop_
_entity.id
_entity.type
_entity.pdbx_description
1 polymer ?
#
loop_
_entity_poly.entity_id
_entity_poly.type
_entity_poly.pdbx_seq_one_letter_code
_entity_poly.pdbx_strand_id
1 'polypeptide(L)'
;MFGALGSSGSGGGRRLNLSPRLVSATATANATRLTASGIPGTLTYSKMSGSTNVTVSSSGQVSLGSALGPGGTASFVARVQNTAGVAMEDSFTLTGLLATLTLSGTALSTTAPPGTVIGAIGNAAAGSTFSIVPPDGRVAISGSNLIVGLTPASVGSFDVTVRETPTAGSPKDTTFTLTAADAVSVNIPNDLLIVVSFAKPVGATKPCLQIMRTSDSATVDIGYAANGYMDVAAINAVLGSGTWRYSKFYNHGTLAEDIPIPAGAIYSQITSDYFGFPALSMSGLAAGIPLPSSLSLNNKLFTVIMVHSTQTTGSGAAYFQLGTATNPRPTLYCEQNKGMMLFAGDGSTNLTTPIQSRTVVTAMVSNAANMTIHQNDTTETRAAGTAGTISGGWIGNTDLAPFPNKGDLMFFGIAAADKTAALPAIKSDLYTAFKVVRPTDFNLIHIGDSLGAGSGSTYGMNTSRQMQKQLIKQTNVVNNCNPGQSLETIYAARALAIPPARRIGQKNAIVQMAMSNSYKSGAQAQTLYDNTFIPLVQYAFANGIDAYFVYTVPPRSDYTAAQETQRLIGNDLLINGAATYGYKVINICADPAFDAQPSYTADATNLSIYSGDGIHPINAGYLIHASYGMTIVNPWLAAA
;
A
#
# COMPACT_ATOMS: atom_id res chain seq x y z
N MET A 1 44.53 -66.83 -18.36
CA MET A 1 44.36 -68.29 -18.57
C MET A 1 45.00 -68.65 -19.90
N PHE A 2 45.81 -69.70 -19.87
CA PHE A 2 46.43 -70.46 -20.97
C PHE A 2 45.47 -70.70 -22.16
N GLY A 3 45.91 -70.98 -23.39
CA GLY A 3 47.23 -71.31 -23.88
C GLY A 3 47.18 -71.72 -25.37
N ALA A 4 48.40 -71.87 -25.89
CA ALA A 4 48.84 -72.42 -27.18
C ALA A 4 47.87 -73.24 -28.04
N LEU A 5 47.95 -72.99 -29.35
CA LEU A 5 48.23 -74.03 -30.36
C LEU A 5 49.03 -73.38 -31.50
N GLY A 6 50.18 -73.96 -31.81
CA GLY A 6 50.99 -73.61 -32.98
C GLY A 6 50.99 -74.75 -33.98
N SER A 7 51.22 -74.43 -35.26
CA SER A 7 52.00 -75.28 -36.17
C SER A 7 52.44 -74.49 -37.41
N SER A 8 53.77 -74.42 -37.55
CA SER A 8 54.63 -74.32 -38.72
C SER A 8 54.04 -74.13 -40.13
N GLY A 9 54.60 -73.16 -40.86
CA GLY A 9 54.61 -73.11 -42.32
C GLY A 9 55.53 -71.99 -42.83
N SER A 10 56.61 -72.37 -43.49
CA SER A 10 57.74 -71.55 -43.95
C SER A 10 57.41 -70.50 -45.03
N GLY A 11 58.08 -69.35 -44.97
CA GLY A 11 58.49 -68.60 -46.17
C GLY A 11 58.06 -67.13 -46.26
N GLY A 12 59.04 -66.22 -46.26
CA GLY A 12 58.94 -64.90 -46.90
C GLY A 12 58.34 -63.77 -46.07
N GLY A 13 59.20 -62.92 -45.49
CA GLY A 13 58.80 -61.73 -44.74
C GLY A 13 57.95 -60.75 -45.57
N ARG A 14 56.67 -60.63 -45.24
CA ARG A 14 55.84 -59.48 -45.57
C ARG A 14 55.73 -58.59 -44.32
N ARG A 15 56.29 -57.38 -44.40
CA ARG A 15 56.03 -56.32 -43.42
C ARG A 15 54.53 -55.98 -43.47
N LEU A 16 53.82 -56.31 -42.39
CA LEU A 16 52.44 -55.86 -42.17
C LEU A 16 52.49 -54.34 -41.93
N ASN A 17 52.19 -53.56 -42.96
CA ASN A 17 52.10 -52.11 -42.85
C ASN A 17 50.72 -51.78 -42.24
N LEU A 18 50.64 -51.78 -40.91
CA LEU A 18 49.46 -51.26 -40.20
C LEU A 18 49.39 -49.76 -40.51
N SER A 19 48.43 -49.37 -41.35
CA SER A 19 48.09 -47.96 -41.51
C SER A 19 47.68 -47.41 -40.15
N PRO A 20 48.24 -46.27 -39.69
CA PRO A 20 47.85 -45.69 -38.42
C PRO A 20 46.37 -45.27 -38.52
N ARG A 21 45.50 -46.02 -37.86
CA ARG A 21 44.11 -45.63 -37.64
C ARG A 21 44.13 -44.53 -36.58
N LEU A 22 44.02 -43.27 -37.01
CA LEU A 22 43.92 -42.14 -36.08
C LEU A 22 42.61 -42.27 -35.30
N VAL A 23 42.72 -42.40 -33.98
CA VAL A 23 41.59 -42.45 -33.04
C VAL A 23 41.26 -41.00 -32.69
N SER A 24 40.16 -40.48 -33.25
CA SER A 24 39.44 -39.23 -32.92
C SER A 24 40.26 -37.93 -32.78
N ALA A 25 39.99 -36.96 -33.65
CA ALA A 25 40.28 -35.56 -33.36
C ALA A 25 39.11 -34.97 -32.57
N THR A 26 39.36 -34.41 -31.39
CA THR A 26 38.33 -33.73 -30.58
C THR A 26 38.51 -32.22 -30.74
N ALA A 27 37.58 -31.54 -31.39
CA ALA A 27 37.56 -30.09 -31.47
C ALA A 27 36.74 -29.51 -30.32
N THR A 28 37.39 -28.85 -29.36
CA THR A 28 36.69 -28.11 -28.30
C THR A 28 36.45 -26.67 -28.76
N ALA A 29 35.24 -26.36 -29.22
CA ALA A 29 34.87 -25.01 -29.59
C ALA A 29 34.61 -24.16 -28.33
N ASN A 30 35.60 -23.35 -27.93
CA ASN A 30 35.35 -22.18 -27.10
C ASN A 30 35.14 -21.00 -28.06
N ALA A 31 34.12 -20.16 -27.84
CA ALA A 31 33.38 -19.33 -28.82
C ALA A 31 34.14 -18.43 -29.83
N THR A 32 35.47 -18.48 -29.91
CA THR A 32 36.29 -17.74 -30.88
C THR A 32 37.46 -18.55 -31.46
N ARG A 33 37.68 -19.81 -31.08
CA ARG A 33 38.91 -20.55 -31.43
C ARG A 33 38.65 -22.03 -31.77
N LEU A 34 39.16 -22.46 -32.92
CA LEU A 34 39.38 -23.87 -33.24
C LEU A 34 40.88 -24.16 -33.17
N THR A 35 41.29 -25.17 -32.38
CA THR A 35 42.71 -25.56 -32.26
C THR A 35 42.86 -27.03 -32.67
N ALA A 36 43.62 -27.32 -33.72
CA ALA A 36 44.01 -28.67 -34.08
C ALA A 36 45.44 -28.94 -33.57
N SER A 37 45.64 -30.04 -32.85
CA SER A 37 46.93 -30.43 -32.27
C SER A 37 47.23 -31.90 -32.61
N GLY A 38 48.47 -32.20 -33.01
CA GLY A 38 48.97 -33.58 -33.06
C GLY A 38 48.99 -34.30 -34.42
N ILE A 39 48.86 -33.61 -35.57
CA ILE A 39 48.94 -34.26 -36.90
C ILE A 39 50.18 -33.78 -37.68
N PRO A 40 51.11 -34.66 -38.09
CA PRO A 40 52.13 -34.31 -39.07
C PRO A 40 51.51 -34.32 -40.48
N GLY A 41 51.31 -33.13 -41.06
CA GLY A 41 50.75 -32.93 -42.41
C GLY A 41 50.47 -31.46 -42.71
N THR A 42 50.19 -31.13 -43.98
CA THR A 42 49.82 -29.78 -44.42
C THR A 42 48.30 -29.61 -44.33
N LEU A 43 47.83 -28.72 -43.44
CA LEU A 43 46.43 -28.36 -43.33
C LEU A 43 46.08 -27.35 -44.42
N THR A 44 45.15 -27.69 -45.31
CA THR A 44 44.75 -26.81 -46.42
C THR A 44 43.28 -26.42 -46.25
N TYR A 45 43.01 -25.11 -46.16
CA TYR A 45 41.66 -24.56 -46.02
C TYR A 45 41.22 -24.00 -47.37
N SER A 46 39.97 -24.22 -47.75
CA SER A 46 39.35 -23.52 -48.87
C SER A 46 38.26 -22.60 -48.32
N LYS A 47 38.36 -21.30 -48.63
CA LYS A 47 37.41 -20.27 -48.19
C LYS A 47 36.06 -20.53 -48.86
N MET A 48 35.04 -20.92 -48.10
CA MET A 48 33.67 -20.83 -48.59
C MET A 48 33.12 -19.41 -48.40
N SER A 49 32.35 -18.97 -49.39
CA SER A 49 31.75 -17.65 -49.52
C SER A 49 31.03 -17.18 -48.24
N GLY A 50 31.22 -15.92 -47.84
CA GLY A 50 30.36 -15.26 -46.85
C GLY A 50 31.03 -14.47 -45.72
N SER A 51 32.34 -14.64 -45.45
CA SER A 51 33.04 -13.85 -44.43
C SER A 51 34.37 -13.30 -44.94
N THR A 52 34.53 -11.97 -44.87
CA THR A 52 35.72 -11.25 -45.34
C THR A 52 36.89 -11.30 -44.34
N ASN A 53 36.66 -11.71 -43.09
CA ASN A 53 37.64 -11.55 -42.01
C ASN A 53 37.91 -12.88 -41.28
N VAL A 54 38.50 -13.85 -41.96
CA VAL A 54 39.02 -15.08 -41.34
C VAL A 54 40.53 -14.99 -41.34
N THR A 55 41.15 -14.94 -40.17
CA THR A 55 42.61 -14.93 -40.04
C THR A 55 43.06 -16.29 -39.59
N VAL A 56 44.00 -16.89 -40.32
CA VAL A 56 44.65 -18.13 -39.90
C VAL A 56 46.06 -17.78 -39.43
N SER A 57 46.38 -18.05 -38.17
CA SER A 57 47.73 -17.83 -37.65
C SER A 57 48.72 -18.84 -38.25
N SER A 58 50.01 -18.50 -38.21
CA SER A 58 51.10 -19.42 -38.57
C SER A 58 51.16 -20.68 -37.69
N SER A 59 50.48 -20.69 -36.55
CA SER A 59 50.30 -21.86 -35.68
C SER A 59 49.06 -22.70 -36.01
N GLY A 60 48.36 -22.41 -37.12
CA GLY A 60 47.15 -23.11 -37.53
C GLY A 60 45.88 -22.70 -36.78
N GLN A 61 45.89 -21.60 -36.04
CA GLN A 61 44.68 -21.10 -35.36
C GLN A 61 43.82 -20.33 -36.35
N VAL A 62 42.56 -20.75 -36.50
CA VAL A 62 41.56 -20.00 -37.26
C VAL A 62 40.82 -19.09 -36.30
N SER A 63 40.91 -17.77 -36.51
CA SER A 63 40.12 -16.77 -35.80
C SER A 63 39.20 -16.03 -36.76
N LEU A 64 38.02 -15.69 -36.25
CA LEU A 64 37.09 -14.82 -36.95
C LEU A 64 37.32 -13.40 -36.46
N GLY A 65 37.48 -12.45 -37.39
CA GLY A 65 37.34 -11.04 -37.07
C GLY A 65 35.93 -10.74 -36.56
N SER A 66 35.76 -9.58 -35.92
CA SER A 66 34.52 -9.09 -35.28
C SER A 66 33.27 -8.98 -36.18
N ALA A 67 33.29 -9.56 -37.38
CA ALA A 67 32.28 -9.41 -38.42
C ALA A 67 31.21 -10.52 -38.45
N LEU A 68 31.27 -11.55 -37.60
CA LEU A 68 30.06 -12.34 -37.34
C LEU A 68 29.14 -11.50 -36.47
N GLY A 69 28.17 -10.82 -37.09
CA GLY A 69 27.08 -10.20 -36.36
C GLY A 69 26.38 -11.22 -35.44
N PRO A 70 25.67 -10.78 -34.38
CA PRO A 70 24.89 -11.65 -33.52
C PRO A 70 24.00 -12.59 -34.35
N GLY A 71 24.05 -13.91 -34.11
CA GLY A 71 23.30 -14.91 -34.88
C GLY A 71 23.88 -15.27 -36.27
N GLY A 72 24.96 -14.62 -36.69
CA GLY A 72 25.66 -14.92 -37.94
C GLY A 72 26.28 -16.32 -37.89
N THR A 73 26.08 -17.11 -38.95
CA THR A 73 26.64 -18.46 -39.05
C THR A 73 27.76 -18.46 -40.10
N ALA A 74 28.92 -19.00 -39.77
CA ALA A 74 29.98 -19.28 -40.73
C ALA A 74 30.30 -20.77 -40.73
N SER A 75 30.15 -21.40 -41.89
CA SER A 75 30.52 -22.81 -42.10
C SER A 75 31.86 -22.90 -42.80
N PHE A 76 32.70 -23.81 -42.32
CA PHE A 76 34.04 -24.05 -42.81
C PHE A 76 34.17 -25.54 -43.15
N VAL A 77 34.97 -25.84 -44.16
CA VAL A 77 35.42 -27.20 -44.45
C VAL A 77 36.93 -27.20 -44.31
N ALA A 78 37.45 -27.96 -43.35
CA ALA A 78 38.88 -28.22 -43.29
C ALA A 78 39.19 -29.50 -44.08
N ARG A 79 40.23 -29.43 -44.91
CA ARG A 79 40.77 -30.59 -45.59
C ARG A 79 42.16 -30.88 -45.03
N VAL A 80 42.33 -32.07 -44.44
CA VAL A 80 43.63 -32.58 -44.01
C VAL A 80 44.10 -33.57 -45.05
N GLN A 81 45.21 -33.28 -45.71
CA GLN A 81 45.83 -34.21 -46.66
C GLN A 81 47.08 -34.80 -46.01
N ASN A 82 47.11 -36.13 -45.86
CA ASN A 82 48.31 -36.80 -45.36
C ASN A 82 49.41 -36.84 -46.43
N THR A 83 50.64 -37.21 -46.05
CA THR A 83 51.80 -37.29 -46.95
C THR A 83 51.62 -38.30 -48.10
N ALA A 84 50.61 -39.16 -48.03
CA ALA A 84 50.23 -40.12 -49.07
C ALA A 84 49.13 -39.60 -50.03
N GLY A 85 48.68 -38.34 -49.87
CA GLY A 85 47.69 -37.70 -50.76
C GLY A 85 46.23 -37.99 -50.42
N VAL A 86 45.94 -38.75 -49.35
CA VAL A 86 44.56 -39.03 -48.91
C VAL A 86 44.00 -37.80 -48.19
N ALA A 87 42.95 -37.21 -48.74
CA ALA A 87 42.26 -36.06 -48.16
C ALA A 87 41.12 -36.54 -47.23
N MET A 88 41.12 -36.04 -46.00
CA MET A 88 39.97 -36.10 -45.10
C MET A 88 39.32 -34.72 -45.07
N GLU A 89 38.02 -34.65 -45.32
CA GLU A 89 37.24 -33.42 -45.21
C GLU A 89 36.37 -33.48 -43.97
N ASP A 90 36.40 -32.43 -43.17
CA ASP A 90 35.48 -32.25 -42.06
C ASP A 90 34.91 -30.83 -42.08
N SER A 91 33.62 -30.71 -41.76
CA SER A 91 32.90 -29.44 -41.82
C SER A 91 32.49 -28.99 -40.42
N PHE A 92 32.86 -27.76 -40.05
CA PHE A 92 32.47 -27.15 -38.78
C PHE A 92 31.74 -25.84 -39.01
N THR A 93 30.73 -25.58 -38.19
CA THR A 93 29.93 -24.36 -38.25
C THR A 93 30.11 -23.57 -36.97
N LEU A 94 30.59 -22.33 -37.10
CA LEU A 94 30.70 -21.36 -36.01
C LEU A 94 29.46 -20.47 -36.04
N THR A 95 28.73 -20.43 -34.93
CA THR A 95 27.56 -19.56 -34.77
C THR A 95 27.93 -18.40 -33.84
N GLY A 96 27.75 -17.17 -34.32
CA GLY A 96 27.92 -15.97 -33.53
C GLY A 96 26.92 -15.94 -32.39
N LEU A 97 27.40 -15.78 -31.15
CA LEU A 97 26.54 -15.69 -29.98
C LEU A 97 25.63 -14.46 -30.10
N LEU A 98 24.34 -14.62 -29.81
CA LEU A 98 23.41 -13.50 -29.72
C LEU A 98 23.86 -12.55 -28.58
N ALA A 99 23.79 -11.25 -28.85
CA ALA A 99 24.03 -10.24 -27.83
C ALA A 99 22.96 -10.32 -26.73
N THR A 100 23.21 -9.73 -25.57
CA THR A 100 22.17 -9.60 -24.55
C THR A 100 21.25 -8.46 -24.95
N LEU A 101 19.95 -8.74 -25.01
CA LEU A 101 18.96 -7.72 -25.36
C LEU A 101 18.99 -6.58 -24.33
N THR A 102 18.70 -5.37 -24.78
CA THR A 102 18.48 -4.21 -23.91
C THR A 102 17.03 -3.76 -24.02
N LEU A 103 16.55 -3.03 -23.01
CA LEU A 103 15.21 -2.45 -23.01
C LEU A 103 15.29 -0.97 -22.63
N SER A 104 14.73 -0.09 -23.46
CA SER A 104 14.85 1.36 -23.27
C SER A 104 14.02 1.92 -22.10
N GLY A 105 13.09 1.13 -21.56
CA GLY A 105 12.23 1.51 -20.44
C GLY A 105 11.76 0.27 -19.68
N THR A 106 11.80 0.34 -18.36
CA THR A 106 11.46 -0.78 -17.46
C THR A 106 10.29 -0.46 -16.53
N ALA A 107 9.66 0.70 -16.68
CA ALA A 107 8.52 1.12 -15.87
C ALA A 107 7.22 1.09 -16.69
N LEU A 108 6.14 0.62 -16.09
CA LEU A 108 4.79 0.74 -16.64
C LEU A 108 3.82 1.25 -15.57
N SER A 109 2.71 1.84 -16.01
CA SER A 109 1.61 2.16 -15.11
C SER A 109 0.64 0.98 -14.98
N THR A 110 0.15 0.68 -13.77
CA THR A 110 -0.91 -0.32 -13.56
C THR A 110 -2.25 0.09 -14.18
N THR A 111 -2.41 1.36 -14.55
CA THR A 111 -3.58 1.91 -15.23
C THR A 111 -3.36 2.15 -16.72
N ALA A 112 -2.16 1.85 -17.25
CA ALA A 112 -1.87 2.00 -18.67
C ALA A 112 -2.76 1.06 -19.51
N PRO A 113 -3.40 1.56 -20.58
CA PRO A 113 -4.20 0.71 -21.46
C PRO A 113 -3.31 -0.30 -22.21
N PRO A 114 -3.85 -1.49 -22.58
CA PRO A 114 -3.14 -2.45 -23.42
C PRO A 114 -2.61 -1.81 -24.70
N GLY A 115 -1.38 -2.14 -25.10
CA GLY A 115 -0.70 -1.53 -26.24
C GLY A 115 0.20 -0.35 -25.90
N THR A 116 0.15 0.18 -24.68
CA THR A 116 1.06 1.25 -24.22
C THR A 116 2.51 0.76 -24.27
N VAL A 117 3.43 1.52 -24.90
CA VAL A 117 4.85 1.16 -25.00
C VAL A 117 5.54 1.28 -23.63
N ILE A 118 6.18 0.19 -23.20
CA ILE A 118 7.03 0.14 -22.00
C ILE A 118 8.47 0.51 -22.39
N GLY A 119 8.99 -0.09 -23.46
CA GLY A 119 10.32 0.17 -23.96
C GLY A 119 10.61 -0.54 -25.28
N ALA A 120 11.57 -0.02 -26.03
CA ALA A 120 12.09 -0.64 -27.25
C ALA A 120 13.16 -1.69 -26.92
N ILE A 121 13.07 -2.85 -27.56
CA ILE A 121 14.03 -3.95 -27.46
C ILE A 121 15.23 -3.61 -28.36
N GLY A 122 16.40 -3.45 -27.74
CA GLY A 122 17.67 -3.16 -28.41
C GLY A 122 18.61 -4.35 -28.48
N ASN A 123 19.71 -4.19 -29.23
CA ASN A 123 20.77 -5.19 -29.45
C ASN A 123 20.33 -6.51 -30.10
N ALA A 124 19.15 -6.55 -30.70
CA ALA A 124 18.69 -7.72 -31.44
C ALA A 124 19.42 -7.90 -32.77
N ALA A 125 19.61 -9.16 -33.16
CA ALA A 125 20.05 -9.51 -34.49
C ALA A 125 19.03 -9.07 -35.55
N ALA A 126 19.52 -8.69 -36.73
CA ALA A 126 18.67 -8.24 -37.82
C ALA A 126 17.72 -9.37 -38.27
N GLY A 127 16.44 -9.06 -38.37
CA GLY A 127 15.40 -10.02 -38.75
C GLY A 127 14.94 -10.95 -37.62
N SER A 128 15.45 -10.80 -36.39
CA SER A 128 14.96 -11.55 -35.24
C SER A 128 13.47 -11.31 -34.98
N THR A 129 12.82 -12.34 -34.46
CA THR A 129 11.48 -12.26 -33.86
C THR A 129 11.58 -12.40 -32.34
N PHE A 130 10.60 -11.87 -31.61
CA PHE A 130 10.60 -11.93 -30.15
C PHE A 130 9.33 -12.57 -29.61
N SER A 131 9.45 -13.26 -28.47
CA SER A 131 8.33 -13.80 -27.71
C SER A 131 8.57 -13.68 -26.20
N ILE A 132 7.51 -13.73 -25.40
CA ILE A 132 7.59 -13.75 -23.93
C ILE A 132 7.49 -15.19 -23.46
N VAL A 133 8.42 -15.65 -22.61
CA VAL A 133 8.52 -17.06 -22.20
C VAL A 133 8.73 -17.20 -20.68
N PRO A 134 7.80 -17.82 -19.92
CA PRO A 134 6.47 -18.22 -20.35
C PRO A 134 5.59 -17.01 -20.68
N PRO A 135 4.49 -17.17 -21.44
CA PRO A 135 3.56 -16.09 -21.72
C PRO A 135 3.09 -15.40 -20.43
N ASP A 136 3.20 -14.07 -20.40
CA ASP A 136 2.76 -13.24 -19.27
C ASP A 136 1.71 -12.27 -19.78
N GLY A 137 0.46 -12.43 -19.36
CA GLY A 137 -0.65 -11.58 -19.81
C GLY A 137 -0.48 -10.10 -19.47
N ARG A 138 0.45 -9.75 -18.57
CA ARG A 138 0.74 -8.36 -18.15
C ARG A 138 1.49 -7.55 -19.21
N VAL A 139 2.17 -8.21 -20.13
CA VAL A 139 2.97 -7.58 -21.17
C VAL A 139 2.76 -8.29 -22.51
N ALA A 140 3.02 -7.59 -23.61
CA ALA A 140 3.00 -8.17 -24.95
C ALA A 140 4.15 -7.60 -25.79
N ILE A 141 4.39 -8.19 -26.96
CA ILE A 141 5.37 -7.70 -27.92
C ILE A 141 4.63 -7.19 -29.16
N SER A 142 4.96 -5.98 -29.59
CA SER A 142 4.46 -5.39 -30.84
C SER A 142 5.64 -4.86 -31.65
N GLY A 143 6.03 -5.59 -32.69
CA GLY A 143 7.26 -5.32 -33.44
C GLY A 143 8.49 -5.46 -32.53
N SER A 144 9.28 -4.39 -32.43
CA SER A 144 10.47 -4.33 -31.55
C SER A 144 10.20 -3.66 -30.21
N ASN A 145 8.93 -3.51 -29.79
CA ASN A 145 8.56 -2.89 -28.53
C ASN A 145 7.96 -3.91 -27.57
N LEU A 146 8.35 -3.81 -26.30
CA LEU A 146 7.58 -4.38 -25.19
C LEU A 146 6.45 -3.40 -24.84
N ILE A 147 5.22 -3.90 -24.80
CA ILE A 147 4.01 -3.13 -24.56
C ILE A 147 3.23 -3.70 -23.37
N VAL A 148 2.31 -2.92 -22.80
CA VAL A 148 1.36 -3.37 -21.77
C VAL A 148 0.39 -4.39 -22.37
N GLY A 149 0.21 -5.52 -21.67
CA GLY A 149 -0.65 -6.63 -22.07
C GLY A 149 -2.12 -6.43 -21.67
N LEU A 150 -2.93 -7.48 -21.80
CA LEU A 150 -4.37 -7.44 -21.50
C LEU A 150 -4.69 -7.62 -20.02
N THR A 151 -3.81 -8.27 -19.27
CA THR A 151 -3.96 -8.46 -17.82
C THR A 151 -3.32 -7.28 -17.08
N PRO A 152 -4.04 -6.56 -16.22
CA PRO A 152 -3.43 -5.50 -15.41
C PRO A 152 -2.29 -6.04 -14.55
N ALA A 153 -1.17 -5.31 -14.48
CA ALA A 153 -0.10 -5.60 -13.54
C ALA A 153 -0.47 -5.15 -12.12
N SER A 154 -0.07 -5.92 -11.11
CA SER A 154 -0.07 -5.46 -9.72
C SER A 154 1.10 -4.50 -9.49
N VAL A 155 0.94 -3.52 -8.60
CA VAL A 155 2.03 -2.64 -8.18
C VAL A 155 3.21 -3.47 -7.65
N GLY A 156 4.43 -3.15 -8.08
CA GLY A 156 5.65 -3.83 -7.67
C GLY A 156 6.55 -4.20 -8.85
N SER A 157 7.61 -4.95 -8.57
CA SER A 157 8.54 -5.43 -9.58
C SER A 157 8.24 -6.86 -9.99
N PHE A 158 8.39 -7.18 -11.27
CA PHE A 158 8.29 -8.54 -11.78
C PHE A 158 9.24 -8.75 -12.95
N ASP A 159 9.71 -9.98 -13.09
CA ASP A 159 10.60 -10.35 -14.18
C ASP A 159 9.81 -10.82 -15.40
N VAL A 160 10.25 -10.37 -16.57
CA VAL A 160 9.76 -10.79 -17.88
C VAL A 160 10.92 -11.33 -18.67
N THR A 161 10.82 -12.57 -19.12
CA THR A 161 11.83 -13.17 -20.00
C THR A 161 11.38 -13.04 -21.45
N VAL A 162 12.20 -12.35 -22.24
CA VAL A 162 12.03 -12.17 -23.69
C VAL A 162 12.98 -13.11 -24.39
N ARG A 163 12.42 -13.96 -25.26
CA ARG A 163 13.15 -14.85 -26.16
C ARG A 163 13.34 -14.18 -27.51
N GLU A 164 14.59 -13.99 -27.91
CA GLU A 164 14.97 -13.67 -29.28
C GLU A 164 15.10 -14.94 -30.10
N THR A 165 14.42 -15.02 -31.24
CA THR A 165 14.59 -16.08 -32.24
C THR A 165 15.15 -15.47 -33.52
N PRO A 166 16.46 -15.63 -33.80
CA PRO A 166 17.10 -15.08 -34.99
C PRO A 166 16.71 -15.88 -36.25
N THR A 167 16.94 -15.29 -37.42
CA THR A 167 16.73 -15.97 -38.72
C THR A 167 17.63 -17.20 -38.88
N ALA A 168 18.81 -17.21 -38.24
CA ALA A 168 19.74 -18.33 -38.18
C ALA A 168 20.37 -18.43 -36.79
N GLY A 169 20.55 -19.66 -36.28
CA GLY A 169 21.10 -19.94 -34.95
C GLY A 169 20.05 -20.33 -33.91
N SER A 170 20.49 -20.50 -32.66
CA SER A 170 19.62 -20.92 -31.55
C SER A 170 18.97 -19.70 -30.86
N PRO A 171 17.72 -19.82 -30.38
CA PRO A 171 17.09 -18.76 -29.59
C PRO A 171 17.86 -18.43 -28.32
N LYS A 172 17.75 -17.18 -27.85
CA LYS A 172 18.33 -16.72 -26.57
C LYS A 172 17.30 -15.99 -25.74
N ASP A 173 17.29 -16.31 -24.45
CA ASP A 173 16.40 -15.70 -23.48
C ASP A 173 17.13 -14.58 -22.73
N THR A 174 16.49 -13.43 -22.57
CA THR A 174 16.96 -12.31 -21.75
C THR A 174 15.85 -11.91 -20.78
N THR A 175 16.16 -11.85 -19.48
CA THR A 175 15.21 -11.45 -18.45
C THR A 175 15.35 -9.97 -18.13
N PHE A 176 14.23 -9.26 -18.13
CA PHE A 176 14.12 -7.86 -17.72
C PHE A 176 13.29 -7.77 -16.45
N THR A 177 13.75 -7.02 -15.46
CA THR A 177 12.93 -6.63 -14.32
C THR A 177 12.14 -5.38 -14.67
N LEU A 178 10.82 -5.49 -14.67
CA LEU A 178 9.91 -4.37 -14.86
C LEU A 178 9.35 -3.91 -13.51
N THR A 179 9.05 -2.62 -13.40
CA THR A 179 8.38 -2.03 -12.24
C THR A 179 7.04 -1.46 -12.68
N ALA A 180 5.95 -2.04 -12.17
CA ALA A 180 4.62 -1.48 -12.31
C ALA A 180 4.36 -0.48 -11.17
N ALA A 181 4.15 0.78 -11.53
CA ALA A 181 3.76 1.84 -10.61
C ALA A 181 2.27 2.16 -10.79
N ASP A 182 1.58 2.42 -9.69
CA ASP A 182 0.26 3.04 -9.76
C ASP A 182 0.44 4.46 -10.26
N ALA A 183 -0.25 4.91 -11.32
CA ALA A 183 -0.26 6.32 -11.69
C ALA A 183 -1.66 6.85 -11.40
N VAL A 184 -1.78 7.57 -10.30
CA VAL A 184 -3.06 8.08 -9.85
C VAL A 184 -3.22 9.53 -10.26
N SER A 185 -4.40 9.83 -10.79
CA SER A 185 -4.86 11.20 -10.95
C SER A 185 -6.31 11.30 -10.50
N VAL A 186 -6.69 12.48 -10.02
CA VAL A 186 -8.07 12.78 -9.68
C VAL A 186 -8.65 13.64 -10.79
N ASN A 187 -9.67 13.15 -11.48
CA ASN A 187 -10.45 13.99 -12.37
C ASN A 187 -11.44 14.80 -11.52
N ILE A 188 -11.22 16.11 -11.45
CA ILE A 188 -12.03 17.02 -10.66
C ILE A 188 -12.80 17.96 -11.59
N PRO A 189 -14.02 18.39 -11.22
CA PRO A 189 -14.70 19.45 -11.95
C PRO A 189 -13.83 20.70 -12.04
N ASN A 190 -13.76 21.28 -13.24
CA ASN A 190 -12.97 22.47 -13.53
C ASN A 190 -13.50 23.76 -12.90
N ASP A 191 -14.65 23.69 -12.23
CA ASP A 191 -15.32 24.82 -11.56
C ASP A 191 -15.34 24.69 -10.03
N LEU A 192 -14.51 23.80 -9.46
CA LEU A 192 -14.21 23.85 -8.04
C LEU A 192 -13.40 25.13 -7.75
N LEU A 193 -13.88 25.94 -6.81
CA LEU A 193 -13.22 27.16 -6.34
C LEU A 193 -11.93 26.84 -5.59
N ILE A 194 -12.01 25.86 -4.69
CA ILE A 194 -10.89 25.39 -3.89
C ILE A 194 -10.69 23.91 -4.17
N VAL A 195 -9.43 23.51 -4.36
CA VAL A 195 -8.99 22.13 -4.45
C VAL A 195 -7.63 22.01 -3.77
N VAL A 196 -7.58 21.23 -2.71
CA VAL A 196 -6.36 20.71 -2.10
C VAL A 196 -6.38 19.20 -2.25
N SER A 197 -5.34 18.60 -2.82
CA SER A 197 -5.33 17.16 -3.10
C SER A 197 -3.95 16.54 -3.01
N PHE A 198 -3.85 15.43 -2.29
CA PHE A 198 -2.62 14.64 -2.18
C PHE A 198 -2.49 13.56 -3.25
N ALA A 199 -3.49 13.43 -4.11
CA ALA A 199 -3.43 12.75 -5.40
C ALA A 199 -3.53 13.80 -6.52
N LYS A 200 -2.69 13.71 -7.55
CA LYS A 200 -2.52 14.77 -8.55
C LYS A 200 -3.82 15.04 -9.29
N PRO A 201 -4.40 16.24 -9.20
CA PRO A 201 -5.52 16.60 -10.07
C PRO A 201 -5.09 16.57 -11.54
N VAL A 202 -5.97 16.12 -12.43
CA VAL A 202 -5.69 16.15 -13.88
C VAL A 202 -5.38 17.59 -14.31
N GLY A 203 -4.24 17.78 -14.98
CA GLY A 203 -3.79 19.11 -15.43
C GLY A 203 -3.15 19.99 -14.35
N ALA A 204 -2.96 19.50 -13.11
CA ALA A 204 -2.28 20.26 -12.07
C ALA A 204 -0.83 20.59 -12.45
N THR A 205 -0.50 21.89 -12.43
CA THR A 205 0.84 22.44 -12.68
C THR A 205 1.54 22.91 -11.40
N LYS A 206 0.78 23.18 -10.33
CA LYS A 206 1.31 23.57 -9.03
C LYS A 206 1.77 22.34 -8.22
N PRO A 207 2.69 22.51 -7.25
CA PRO A 207 2.97 21.50 -6.23
C PRO A 207 1.71 21.18 -5.39
N CYS A 208 1.81 20.18 -4.51
CA CYS A 208 0.74 19.76 -3.61
C CYS A 208 0.66 20.65 -2.37
N LEU A 209 1.78 20.85 -1.68
CA LEU A 209 1.87 21.69 -0.48
C LEU A 209 3.27 22.30 -0.33
N GLN A 210 3.40 23.26 0.59
CA GLN A 210 4.68 23.79 1.03
C GLN A 210 4.90 23.46 2.52
N ILE A 211 6.10 22.99 2.84
CA ILE A 211 6.58 22.83 4.22
C ILE A 211 7.61 23.91 4.54
N MET A 212 7.76 24.20 5.83
CA MET A 212 8.65 25.20 6.40
C MET A 212 9.36 24.62 7.61
N ARG A 213 10.69 24.74 7.65
CA ARG A 213 11.51 24.34 8.79
C ARG A 213 11.33 25.33 9.93
N THR A 214 11.07 24.84 11.13
CA THR A 214 10.76 25.69 12.29
C THR A 214 11.96 26.52 12.74
N SER A 215 13.19 26.03 12.56
CA SER A 215 14.41 26.68 13.08
C SER A 215 14.80 27.96 12.33
N ASP A 216 14.55 28.04 11.02
CA ASP A 216 15.04 29.12 10.16
C ASP A 216 14.04 29.55 9.08
N SER A 217 12.81 29.03 9.13
CA SER A 217 11.74 29.32 8.16
C SER A 217 12.06 28.95 6.70
N ALA A 218 13.07 28.10 6.46
CA ALA A 218 13.36 27.59 5.13
C ALA A 218 12.16 26.81 4.58
N THR A 219 11.71 27.11 3.37
CA THR A 219 10.54 26.47 2.75
C THR A 219 10.94 25.48 1.66
N VAL A 220 10.17 24.40 1.52
CA VAL A 220 10.27 23.46 0.40
C VAL A 220 8.88 23.17 -0.14
N ASP A 221 8.74 23.27 -1.46
CA ASP A 221 7.53 22.85 -2.15
C ASP A 221 7.56 21.35 -2.42
N ILE A 222 6.52 20.66 -1.98
CA ILE A 222 6.35 19.22 -2.18
C ILE A 222 5.39 19.02 -3.34
N GLY A 223 5.93 18.44 -4.42
CA GLY A 223 5.16 18.10 -5.62
C GLY A 223 4.47 16.74 -5.54
N TYR A 224 4.16 16.20 -6.72
CA TYR A 224 3.65 14.86 -6.90
C TYR A 224 4.75 13.95 -7.45
N ALA A 225 4.91 12.76 -6.88
CA ALA A 225 5.81 11.74 -7.39
C ALA A 225 5.30 11.15 -8.72
N ALA A 226 6.10 10.30 -9.36
CA ALA A 226 5.73 9.64 -10.61
C ALA A 226 4.45 8.79 -10.50
N ASN A 227 4.13 8.32 -9.30
CA ASN A 227 2.90 7.57 -9.01
C ASN A 227 1.65 8.46 -8.88
N GLY A 228 1.80 9.79 -9.01
CA GLY A 228 0.72 10.76 -8.92
C GLY A 228 0.27 11.11 -7.50
N TYR A 229 0.85 10.51 -6.46
CA TYR A 229 0.62 10.94 -5.08
C TYR A 229 1.63 12.01 -4.66
N MET A 230 1.38 12.67 -3.53
CA MET A 230 2.33 13.58 -2.90
C MET A 230 3.70 12.88 -2.72
N ASP A 231 4.78 13.59 -3.03
CA ASP A 231 6.13 13.05 -3.02
C ASP A 231 6.68 12.84 -1.60
N VAL A 232 6.34 11.70 -1.00
CA VAL A 232 6.81 11.29 0.33
C VAL A 232 8.33 11.13 0.38
N ALA A 233 8.98 10.78 -0.74
CA ALA A 233 10.43 10.67 -0.76
C ALA A 233 11.08 12.06 -0.63
N ALA A 234 10.56 13.07 -1.33
CA ALA A 234 10.98 14.46 -1.18
C ALA A 234 10.74 14.97 0.25
N ILE A 235 9.60 14.63 0.87
CA ILE A 235 9.33 14.93 2.27
C ILE A 235 10.38 14.30 3.18
N ASN A 236 10.60 12.98 3.07
CA ASN A 236 11.55 12.27 3.92
C ASN A 236 13.00 12.77 3.76
N ALA A 237 13.40 13.14 2.54
CA ALA A 237 14.69 13.75 2.27
C ALA A 237 14.88 15.09 3.00
N VAL A 238 13.80 15.86 3.15
CA VAL A 238 13.81 17.16 3.81
C VAL A 238 13.68 17.04 5.33
N LEU A 239 12.89 16.07 5.83
CA LEU A 239 12.61 15.93 7.25
C LEU A 239 13.87 15.70 8.11
N GLY A 240 14.87 14.95 7.63
CA GLY A 240 16.18 14.83 8.29
C GLY A 240 16.09 14.72 9.82
N SER A 241 16.80 15.59 10.56
CA SER A 241 16.71 15.74 12.03
C SER A 241 15.95 17.00 12.49
N GLY A 242 15.34 17.76 11.57
CA GLY A 242 14.70 19.03 11.87
C GLY A 242 13.20 18.92 12.10
N THR A 243 12.63 19.82 12.88
CA THR A 243 11.17 19.97 12.98
C THR A 243 10.66 20.82 11.81
N TRP A 244 9.76 20.28 11.01
CA TRP A 244 9.10 20.96 9.91
C TRP A 244 7.61 21.10 10.20
N ARG A 245 6.98 22.14 9.66
CA ARG A 245 5.54 22.38 9.68
C ARG A 245 5.05 22.69 8.27
N TYR A 246 3.76 22.56 8.01
CA TYR A 246 3.19 23.05 6.77
C TYR A 246 3.07 24.57 6.81
N SER A 247 3.32 25.24 5.68
CA SER A 247 3.14 26.69 5.56
C SER A 247 2.03 27.07 4.58
N LYS A 248 1.71 26.22 3.62
CA LYS A 248 0.75 26.54 2.56
C LYS A 248 0.23 25.28 1.87
N PHE A 249 -1.06 25.24 1.54
CA PHE A 249 -1.60 24.32 0.53
C PHE A 249 -1.76 25.04 -0.81
N TYR A 250 -1.31 24.40 -1.88
CA TYR A 250 -1.52 24.93 -3.21
C TYR A 250 -2.97 24.67 -3.63
N ASN A 251 -3.65 25.72 -4.08
CA ASN A 251 -5.00 25.60 -4.58
C ASN A 251 -4.97 25.26 -6.08
N HIS A 252 -5.59 24.14 -6.44
CA HIS A 252 -5.77 23.69 -7.83
C HIS A 252 -7.15 24.04 -8.41
N GLY A 253 -7.99 24.73 -7.65
CA GLY A 253 -9.28 25.24 -8.10
C GLY A 253 -9.17 26.54 -8.89
N THR A 254 -10.31 27.16 -9.18
CA THR A 254 -10.39 28.40 -9.95
C THR A 254 -10.06 29.65 -9.15
N LEU A 255 -10.11 29.62 -7.81
CA LEU A 255 -9.61 30.72 -7.00
C LEU A 255 -8.09 30.78 -7.12
N ALA A 256 -7.57 31.96 -7.46
CA ALA A 256 -6.13 32.15 -7.67
C ALA A 256 -5.30 31.94 -6.39
N GLU A 257 -5.91 32.20 -5.23
CA GLU A 257 -5.26 32.17 -3.92
C GLU A 257 -4.97 30.74 -3.45
N ASP A 258 -3.73 30.51 -3.03
CA ASP A 258 -3.32 29.35 -2.24
C ASP A 258 -3.74 29.54 -0.76
N ILE A 259 -3.70 28.47 0.03
CA ILE A 259 -4.22 28.47 1.40
C ILE A 259 -3.06 28.55 2.40
N PRO A 260 -2.76 29.73 3.00
CA PRO A 260 -1.68 29.87 3.95
C PRO A 260 -2.02 29.19 5.27
N ILE A 261 -1.00 28.63 5.93
CA ILE A 261 -1.12 27.99 7.23
C ILE A 261 -0.51 28.92 8.28
N PRO A 262 -1.27 29.31 9.33
CA PRO A 262 -0.76 30.21 10.35
C PRO A 262 0.50 29.67 11.02
N ALA A 263 1.46 30.54 11.33
CA ALA A 263 2.72 30.13 11.97
C ALA A 263 2.51 29.44 13.34
N GLY A 264 1.42 29.76 14.06
CA GLY A 264 1.06 29.08 15.31
C GLY A 264 0.49 27.66 15.13
N ALA A 265 0.18 27.25 13.91
CA ALA A 265 -0.37 25.94 13.61
C ALA A 265 0.74 24.88 13.60
N ILE A 266 0.96 24.26 14.76
CA ILE A 266 1.87 23.12 14.88
C ILE A 266 1.11 21.86 14.46
N TYR A 267 1.05 21.61 13.15
CA TYR A 267 0.60 20.32 12.63
C TYR A 267 1.81 19.40 12.55
N SER A 268 1.76 18.31 13.29
CA SER A 268 2.99 17.68 13.75
C SER A 268 3.68 16.83 12.71
N GLN A 269 2.97 16.09 11.82
CA GLN A 269 3.64 15.13 10.92
C GLN A 269 2.88 14.84 9.62
N ILE A 270 3.63 14.61 8.54
CA ILE A 270 3.15 13.86 7.37
C ILE A 270 3.31 12.39 7.74
N THR A 271 2.22 11.64 7.76
CA THR A 271 2.29 10.19 7.99
C THR A 271 2.07 9.48 6.67
N SER A 272 3.01 8.66 6.23
CA SER A 272 2.81 7.71 5.12
C SER A 272 2.06 6.44 5.53
N ASP A 273 1.76 6.32 6.83
CA ASP A 273 1.34 5.07 7.46
C ASP A 273 -0.10 4.65 7.15
N TYR A 274 -0.87 5.44 6.40
CA TYR A 274 -2.28 5.15 6.14
C TYR A 274 -2.46 4.45 4.78
N PHE A 275 -2.48 3.11 4.77
CA PHE A 275 -2.64 2.27 3.55
C PHE A 275 -1.66 2.61 2.41
N GLY A 276 -0.48 3.12 2.75
CA GLY A 276 0.52 3.57 1.78
C GLY A 276 0.26 4.95 1.19
N PHE A 277 -0.68 5.73 1.74
CA PHE A 277 -0.94 7.09 1.30
C PHE A 277 -0.32 8.13 2.24
N PRO A 278 0.28 9.18 1.66
CA PRO A 278 0.52 10.40 2.39
C PRO A 278 -0.80 10.98 2.90
N ALA A 279 -0.87 11.21 4.21
CA ALA A 279 -2.00 11.90 4.82
C ALA A 279 -1.52 12.99 5.78
N LEU A 280 -2.31 14.06 5.87
CA LEU A 280 -2.06 15.17 6.78
C LEU A 280 -2.70 14.81 8.10
N SER A 281 -1.89 14.36 9.05
CA SER A 281 -2.35 14.18 10.42
C SER A 281 -2.49 15.55 11.06
N MET A 282 -3.73 16.02 11.19
CA MET A 282 -4.01 17.22 11.98
C MET A 282 -3.97 16.81 13.45
N SER A 283 -2.87 17.07 14.15
CA SER A 283 -2.80 16.91 15.61
C SER A 283 -2.09 18.10 16.23
N GLY A 284 -2.82 18.92 16.97
CA GLY A 284 -2.32 20.14 17.60
C GLY A 284 -3.47 20.96 18.19
N LEU A 285 -3.19 21.73 19.25
CA LEU A 285 -4.23 22.31 20.11
C LEU A 285 -4.88 23.63 19.63
N ALA A 286 -4.46 24.27 18.52
CA ALA A 286 -4.81 25.69 18.36
C ALA A 286 -4.99 26.29 16.95
N ALA A 287 -5.08 25.53 15.86
CA ALA A 287 -5.39 26.15 14.57
C ALA A 287 -6.09 25.19 13.63
N GLY A 288 -7.15 25.65 12.96
CA GLY A 288 -7.59 25.12 11.68
C GLY A 288 -6.76 25.72 10.54
N ILE A 289 -6.98 25.23 9.33
CA ILE A 289 -6.41 25.79 8.10
C ILE A 289 -7.40 26.84 7.59
N PRO A 290 -7.09 28.14 7.65
CA PRO A 290 -8.03 29.18 7.25
C PRO A 290 -8.31 29.09 5.76
N LEU A 291 -9.58 29.06 5.36
CA LEU A 291 -9.96 29.22 3.96
C LEU A 291 -9.81 30.71 3.55
N PRO A 292 -9.47 30.99 2.28
CA PRO A 292 -9.34 32.37 1.78
C PRO A 292 -10.54 33.23 2.13
N SER A 293 -10.32 34.46 2.59
CA SER A 293 -11.41 35.40 2.91
C SER A 293 -12.20 35.83 1.67
N SER A 294 -11.61 35.68 0.48
CA SER A 294 -12.27 35.87 -0.81
C SER A 294 -13.21 34.74 -1.20
N LEU A 295 -13.17 33.59 -0.52
CA LEU A 295 -14.16 32.54 -0.69
C LEU A 295 -15.52 33.11 -0.33
N SER A 296 -16.45 33.10 -1.28
CA SER A 296 -17.83 33.55 -1.08
C SER A 296 -18.79 32.51 -1.66
N LEU A 297 -19.69 32.01 -0.83
CA LEU A 297 -20.61 30.94 -1.17
C LEU A 297 -22.03 31.37 -0.83
N ASN A 298 -23.00 31.00 -1.67
CA ASN A 298 -24.39 31.02 -1.26
C ASN A 298 -24.66 29.75 -0.43
N ASN A 299 -25.13 29.87 0.80
CA ASN A 299 -25.40 28.72 1.68
C ASN A 299 -26.53 27.80 1.19
N LYS A 300 -27.24 28.17 0.12
CA LYS A 300 -28.19 27.35 -0.63
C LYS A 300 -27.68 26.88 -1.99
N LEU A 301 -26.43 27.14 -2.34
CA LEU A 301 -25.88 26.75 -3.64
C LEU A 301 -24.38 26.53 -3.53
N PHE A 302 -24.00 25.43 -2.90
CA PHE A 302 -22.60 25.05 -2.78
C PHE A 302 -22.44 23.54 -2.69
N THR A 303 -21.21 23.09 -2.97
CA THR A 303 -20.79 21.73 -2.71
C THR A 303 -19.47 21.77 -1.96
N VAL A 304 -19.34 20.99 -0.88
CA VAL A 304 -18.05 20.68 -0.27
C VAL A 304 -17.82 19.18 -0.43
N ILE A 305 -16.62 18.78 -0.82
CA ILE A 305 -16.25 17.38 -0.86
C ILE A 305 -14.89 17.18 -0.23
N MET A 306 -14.70 16.08 0.47
CA MET A 306 -13.47 15.80 1.16
C MET A 306 -13.19 14.31 1.22
N VAL A 307 -11.90 13.98 1.18
CA VAL A 307 -11.40 12.63 1.48
C VAL A 307 -10.60 12.72 2.75
N HIS A 308 -11.01 11.96 3.75
CA HIS A 308 -10.42 12.00 5.08
C HIS A 308 -10.51 10.65 5.79
N SER A 309 -9.70 10.47 6.83
CA SER A 309 -9.86 9.38 7.79
C SER A 309 -10.05 9.96 9.19
N THR A 310 -10.82 9.29 10.05
CA THR A 310 -10.93 9.72 11.46
C THR A 310 -9.92 8.99 12.34
N GLN A 311 -9.26 9.73 13.23
CA GLN A 311 -8.26 9.16 14.12
C GLN A 311 -8.83 8.81 15.51
N THR A 312 -9.94 9.41 15.96
CA THR A 312 -10.44 9.19 17.33
C THR A 312 -11.96 9.19 17.49
N THR A 313 -12.40 8.72 18.67
CA THR A 313 -13.78 8.65 19.13
C THR A 313 -14.27 9.92 19.84
N GLY A 314 -13.44 10.96 19.95
CA GLY A 314 -13.75 12.16 20.71
C GLY A 314 -14.93 12.94 20.11
N SER A 315 -16.01 13.08 20.88
CA SER A 315 -17.17 13.90 20.50
C SER A 315 -16.78 15.37 20.43
N GLY A 316 -16.69 15.91 19.21
CA GLY A 316 -16.59 17.36 18.97
C GLY A 316 -15.59 17.82 17.91
N ALA A 317 -14.83 16.92 17.28
CA ALA A 317 -13.91 17.34 16.22
C ALA A 317 -14.66 17.73 14.92
N ALA A 318 -14.39 18.95 14.44
CA ALA A 318 -14.87 19.45 13.16
C ALA A 318 -13.92 19.06 12.03
N TYR A 319 -14.42 18.60 10.88
CA TYR A 319 -13.59 18.47 9.68
C TYR A 319 -13.37 19.81 8.99
N PHE A 320 -14.39 20.66 8.96
CA PHE A 320 -14.32 22.01 8.42
C PHE A 320 -15.45 22.88 8.98
N GLN A 321 -15.24 24.18 8.90
CA GLN A 321 -16.20 25.24 9.16
C GLN A 321 -16.22 26.19 7.95
N LEU A 322 -17.39 26.57 7.45
CA LEU A 322 -17.50 27.69 6.50
C LEU A 322 -18.09 28.92 7.22
N GLY A 323 -17.51 30.11 7.00
CA GLY A 323 -17.94 31.37 7.62
C GLY A 323 -17.06 31.85 8.79
N THR A 324 -17.11 33.16 9.07
CA THR A 324 -16.39 33.81 10.18
C THR A 324 -17.07 33.54 11.53
N ALA A 325 -16.29 33.09 12.51
CA ALA A 325 -16.74 32.69 13.85
C ALA A 325 -17.24 33.83 14.77
N THR A 326 -17.13 35.10 14.35
CA THR A 326 -17.22 36.25 15.28
C THR A 326 -18.62 36.75 15.61
N ASN A 327 -19.70 36.18 15.04
CA ASN A 327 -21.07 36.54 15.39
C ASN A 327 -22.03 35.35 15.14
N PRO A 328 -23.17 35.25 15.86
CA PRO A 328 -23.94 34.02 15.90
C PRO A 328 -24.59 33.74 14.54
N ARG A 329 -24.01 32.75 13.82
CA ARG A 329 -24.66 31.89 12.80
C ARG A 329 -24.91 32.55 11.42
N PRO A 330 -24.27 32.05 10.33
CA PRO A 330 -24.42 30.68 9.87
C PRO A 330 -23.08 29.97 9.67
N THR A 331 -22.63 29.24 10.69
CA THR A 331 -21.47 28.35 10.52
C THR A 331 -21.97 27.00 10.05
N LEU A 332 -21.45 26.57 8.90
CA LEU A 332 -21.62 25.20 8.44
C LEU A 332 -20.53 24.35 9.08
N TYR A 333 -20.91 23.24 9.72
CA TYR A 333 -20.00 22.48 10.57
C TYR A 333 -20.17 20.97 10.35
N CYS A 334 -19.07 20.22 10.35
CA CYS A 334 -19.09 18.76 10.16
C CYS A 334 -18.38 18.07 11.34
N GLU A 335 -19.12 17.48 12.30
CA GLU A 335 -18.54 16.71 13.42
C GLU A 335 -18.23 15.26 13.06
N GLN A 336 -17.18 14.71 13.68
CA GLN A 336 -16.84 13.29 13.63
C GLN A 336 -17.96 12.37 14.18
N ASN A 337 -18.66 12.78 15.25
CA ASN A 337 -19.59 11.90 15.99
C ASN A 337 -21.06 12.27 15.84
N LYS A 338 -21.32 13.55 15.58
CA LYS A 338 -22.67 14.09 15.38
C LYS A 338 -22.95 14.35 13.91
N GLY A 339 -22.01 14.07 13.03
CA GLY A 339 -22.15 14.46 11.64
C GLY A 339 -22.33 15.96 11.46
N MET A 340 -22.97 16.36 10.38
CA MET A 340 -22.99 17.77 9.97
C MET A 340 -24.08 18.57 10.66
N MET A 341 -23.68 19.65 11.32
CA MET A 341 -24.58 20.65 11.89
C MET A 341 -24.55 21.91 11.02
N LEU A 342 -25.70 22.30 10.49
CA LEU A 342 -25.90 23.68 10.04
C LEU A 342 -26.35 24.47 11.27
N PHE A 343 -25.52 25.38 11.78
CA PHE A 343 -26.01 26.36 12.73
C PHE A 343 -26.68 27.50 11.96
N ALA A 344 -27.87 27.27 11.44
CA ALA A 344 -28.88 28.32 11.29
C ALA A 344 -29.90 28.02 12.39
N GLY A 345 -30.28 29.00 13.22
CA GLY A 345 -31.50 29.07 14.07
C GLY A 345 -32.08 27.90 14.89
N ASP A 346 -31.95 26.64 14.48
CA ASP A 346 -32.96 25.60 14.68
C ASP A 346 -32.32 24.21 14.88
N GLY A 347 -31.69 24.01 16.04
CA GLY A 347 -31.33 22.67 16.58
C GLY A 347 -30.12 21.97 15.95
N SER A 348 -29.35 21.25 16.77
CA SER A 348 -28.30 20.33 16.31
C SER A 348 -28.92 18.99 15.89
N THR A 349 -28.63 18.49 14.69
CA THR A 349 -29.05 17.14 14.28
C THR A 349 -27.86 16.23 14.11
N ASN A 350 -27.90 15.06 14.74
CA ASN A 350 -26.82 14.09 14.71
C ASN A 350 -26.98 13.12 13.52
N LEU A 351 -25.93 12.92 12.70
CA LEU A 351 -25.87 11.72 11.84
C LEU A 351 -25.88 10.48 12.76
N THR A 352 -26.74 9.51 12.45
CA THR A 352 -26.92 8.29 13.27
C THR A 352 -25.86 7.21 13.03
N THR A 353 -24.97 7.40 12.04
CA THR A 353 -23.95 6.40 11.69
C THR A 353 -22.63 6.65 12.42
N PRO A 354 -22.08 5.65 13.12
CA PRO A 354 -20.88 5.85 13.92
C PRO A 354 -19.62 6.02 13.08
N ILE A 355 -18.63 6.59 13.76
CA ILE A 355 -17.28 6.96 13.32
C ILE A 355 -16.61 5.78 12.61
N GLN A 356 -16.05 6.02 11.43
CA GLN A 356 -15.25 5.02 10.73
C GLN A 356 -13.78 5.42 10.78
N SER A 357 -12.91 4.55 11.31
CA SER A 357 -11.45 4.77 11.30
C SER A 357 -10.82 4.70 9.89
N ARG A 358 -11.66 4.53 8.86
CA ARG A 358 -11.25 4.39 7.46
C ARG A 358 -11.27 5.70 6.69
N THR A 359 -10.58 5.72 5.54
CA THR A 359 -10.77 6.76 4.54
C THR A 359 -12.21 6.74 4.06
N VAL A 360 -12.84 7.89 4.07
CA VAL A 360 -14.18 8.10 3.56
C VAL A 360 -14.19 9.29 2.61
N VAL A 361 -15.04 9.23 1.60
CA VAL A 361 -15.45 10.41 0.84
C VAL A 361 -16.68 10.96 1.53
N THR A 362 -16.57 12.18 2.04
CA THR A 362 -17.71 12.94 2.55
C THR A 362 -18.00 14.08 1.58
N ALA A 363 -19.27 14.23 1.21
CA ALA A 363 -19.73 15.33 0.39
C ALA A 363 -20.93 16.00 1.05
N MET A 364 -21.01 17.31 0.91
CA MET A 364 -22.20 18.07 1.19
C MET A 364 -22.60 18.81 -0.07
N VAL A 365 -23.86 18.70 -0.45
CA VAL A 365 -24.45 19.46 -1.53
C VAL A 365 -25.62 20.25 -0.97
N SER A 366 -25.58 21.56 -1.11
CA SER A 366 -26.68 22.46 -0.75
C SER A 366 -27.31 23.03 -2.01
N ASN A 367 -28.64 22.99 -2.06
CA ASN A 367 -29.45 23.61 -3.10
C ASN A 367 -30.56 24.47 -2.48
N ALA A 368 -31.46 25.01 -3.32
CA ALA A 368 -32.49 25.96 -2.89
C ALA A 368 -33.41 25.41 -1.79
N ALA A 369 -33.66 24.10 -1.81
CA ALA A 369 -34.62 23.42 -0.92
C ALA A 369 -33.92 22.59 0.15
N ASN A 370 -32.82 21.94 -0.19
CA ASN A 370 -32.25 20.86 0.61
C ASN A 370 -30.73 20.99 0.76
N MET A 371 -30.26 20.44 1.87
CA MET A 371 -28.87 20.06 2.07
C MET A 371 -28.80 18.54 2.13
N THR A 372 -27.98 17.96 1.27
CA THR A 372 -27.75 16.53 1.20
C THR A 372 -26.30 16.24 1.59
N ILE A 373 -26.14 15.34 2.55
CA ILE A 373 -24.86 14.88 3.07
C ILE A 373 -24.65 13.46 2.59
N HIS A 374 -23.51 13.20 1.99
CA HIS A 374 -23.08 11.88 1.56
C HIS A 374 -21.84 11.50 2.36
N GLN A 375 -21.85 10.32 2.97
CA GLN A 375 -20.67 9.72 3.59
C GLN A 375 -20.50 8.32 3.04
N ASN A 376 -19.50 8.16 2.19
CA ASN A 376 -19.43 7.05 1.25
C ASN A 376 -20.79 6.87 0.55
N ASP A 377 -21.40 5.69 0.66
CA ASP A 377 -22.67 5.37 0.01
C ASP A 377 -23.90 5.64 0.89
N THR A 378 -23.69 6.13 2.12
CA THR A 378 -24.77 6.63 2.97
C THR A 378 -25.13 8.05 2.54
N THR A 379 -26.43 8.35 2.45
CA THR A 379 -26.94 9.68 2.10
C THR A 379 -28.01 10.11 3.09
N GLU A 380 -27.95 11.35 3.54
CA GLU A 380 -28.97 11.99 4.38
C GLU A 380 -29.38 13.32 3.75
N THR A 381 -30.68 13.63 3.72
CA THR A 381 -31.20 14.90 3.20
C THR A 381 -32.01 15.63 4.26
N ARG A 382 -31.83 16.96 4.31
CA ARG A 382 -32.50 17.89 5.21
C ARG A 382 -32.91 19.14 4.45
N ALA A 383 -33.83 19.92 5.00
CA ALA A 383 -34.17 21.24 4.46
C ALA A 383 -32.98 22.19 4.57
N ALA A 384 -32.76 23.02 3.55
CA ALA A 384 -31.77 24.09 3.61
C ALA A 384 -32.31 25.25 4.47
N GLY A 385 -31.45 25.83 5.33
CA GLY A 385 -31.78 27.01 6.13
C GLY A 385 -32.00 28.27 5.28
N THR A 386 -32.15 29.44 5.91
CA THR A 386 -32.35 30.72 5.19
C THR A 386 -31.18 31.05 4.28
N ALA A 387 -31.45 31.60 3.10
CA ALA A 387 -30.43 32.02 2.15
C ALA A 387 -29.49 33.09 2.76
N GLY A 388 -28.20 32.96 2.49
CA GLY A 388 -27.18 33.88 2.97
C GLY A 388 -25.83 33.63 2.31
N THR A 389 -24.95 34.64 2.40
CA THR A 389 -23.58 34.53 1.92
C THR A 389 -22.67 34.06 3.04
N ILE A 390 -21.90 33.01 2.78
CA ILE A 390 -20.83 32.54 3.64
C ILE A 390 -19.50 33.02 3.07
N SER A 391 -18.66 33.62 3.90
CA SER A 391 -17.32 34.06 3.51
C SER A 391 -16.22 33.43 4.36
N GLY A 392 -15.16 32.95 3.71
CA GLY A 392 -14.03 32.27 4.37
C GLY A 392 -14.45 30.99 5.10
N GLY A 393 -13.67 30.63 6.13
CA GLY A 393 -13.87 29.43 6.93
C GLY A 393 -12.56 28.80 7.37
N TRP A 394 -12.62 27.54 7.76
CA TRP A 394 -11.51 26.75 8.28
C TRP A 394 -11.66 25.29 7.85
N ILE A 395 -10.55 24.61 7.57
CA ILE A 395 -10.49 23.14 7.56
C ILE A 395 -9.93 22.73 8.93
N GLY A 396 -10.66 21.92 9.69
CA GLY A 396 -10.30 21.51 11.06
C GLY A 396 -10.76 22.47 12.18
N ASN A 397 -9.96 22.55 13.25
CA ASN A 397 -10.27 23.21 14.52
C ASN A 397 -10.64 24.71 14.36
N THR A 398 -11.51 25.22 15.23
CA THR A 398 -11.88 26.66 15.30
C THR A 398 -11.86 27.15 16.74
N ASP A 399 -11.61 28.44 16.92
CA ASP A 399 -11.46 29.10 18.24
C ASP A 399 -12.69 29.02 19.17
N LEU A 400 -13.83 28.50 18.70
CA LEU A 400 -15.09 28.51 19.47
C LEU A 400 -15.27 27.33 20.44
N ALA A 401 -14.41 26.30 20.40
CA ALA A 401 -14.29 25.29 21.47
C ALA A 401 -13.03 24.42 21.25
N PRO A 402 -12.37 23.94 22.32
CA PRO A 402 -11.11 23.19 22.26
C PRO A 402 -11.33 21.76 21.76
N PHE A 403 -11.75 21.61 20.51
CA PHE A 403 -11.89 20.32 19.87
C PHE A 403 -10.75 20.12 18.88
N PRO A 404 -9.67 19.41 19.27
CA PRO A 404 -8.62 19.08 18.34
C PRO A 404 -9.24 18.23 17.23
N ASN A 405 -9.25 18.73 15.99
CA ASN A 405 -9.49 17.87 14.85
C ASN A 405 -8.41 16.79 14.91
N LYS A 406 -8.81 15.52 14.98
CA LYS A 406 -7.93 14.34 14.97
C LYS A 406 -8.34 13.51 13.77
N GLY A 407 -7.98 13.98 12.60
CA GLY A 407 -8.37 13.41 11.31
C GLY A 407 -7.22 13.55 10.31
N ASP A 408 -7.15 12.60 9.39
CA ASP A 408 -6.27 12.73 8.24
C ASP A 408 -7.01 13.46 7.12
N LEU A 409 -6.47 14.56 6.60
CA LEU A 409 -6.96 15.16 5.36
C LEU A 409 -6.16 14.63 4.16
N MET A 410 -6.85 14.24 3.10
CA MET A 410 -6.24 13.77 1.84
C MET A 410 -6.69 14.57 0.63
N PHE A 411 -7.97 15.00 0.64
CA PHE A 411 -8.58 15.84 -0.39
C PHE A 411 -9.56 16.80 0.25
N PHE A 412 -9.63 18.03 -0.26
CA PHE A 412 -10.66 19.00 0.07
C PHE A 412 -11.03 19.83 -1.16
N GLY A 413 -12.32 19.91 -1.47
CA GLY A 413 -12.84 20.63 -2.61
C GLY A 413 -14.08 21.46 -2.25
N ILE A 414 -14.19 22.66 -2.80
CA ILE A 414 -15.37 23.51 -2.65
C ILE A 414 -15.83 24.00 -4.02
N ALA A 415 -17.14 23.93 -4.29
CA ALA A 415 -17.80 24.54 -5.44
C ALA A 415 -18.86 25.54 -4.96
N ALA A 416 -19.01 26.69 -5.64
CA ALA A 416 -20.15 27.59 -5.46
C ALA A 416 -21.35 27.17 -6.34
N ALA A 417 -21.62 25.87 -6.40
CA ALA A 417 -22.66 25.28 -7.22
C ALA A 417 -23.22 24.00 -6.59
N ASP A 418 -24.46 23.67 -6.92
CA ASP A 418 -25.04 22.35 -6.68
C ASP A 418 -24.38 21.32 -7.62
N LYS A 419 -23.69 20.33 -7.04
CA LYS A 419 -23.03 19.25 -7.77
C LYS A 419 -23.74 17.91 -7.66
N THR A 420 -25.02 17.88 -7.27
CA THR A 420 -25.80 16.63 -7.10
C THR A 420 -25.64 15.69 -8.30
N ALA A 421 -25.75 16.21 -9.53
CA ALA A 421 -25.65 15.41 -10.74
C ALA A 421 -24.22 14.90 -11.02
N ALA A 422 -23.19 15.68 -10.70
CA ALA A 422 -21.78 15.32 -10.94
C ALA A 422 -21.21 14.45 -9.81
N LEU A 423 -21.81 14.51 -8.62
CA LEU A 423 -21.27 13.91 -7.41
C LEU A 423 -20.96 12.41 -7.52
N PRO A 424 -21.79 11.56 -8.17
CA PRO A 424 -21.46 10.14 -8.34
C PRO A 424 -20.12 9.92 -9.08
N ALA A 425 -19.85 10.70 -10.13
CA ALA A 425 -18.59 10.62 -10.87
C ALA A 425 -17.40 11.10 -10.01
N ILE A 426 -17.55 12.27 -9.36
CA ILE A 426 -16.52 12.82 -8.47
C ILE A 426 -16.18 11.82 -7.37
N LYS A 427 -17.19 11.23 -6.71
CA LYS A 427 -16.98 10.20 -5.69
C LYS A 427 -16.26 8.99 -6.26
N SER A 428 -16.65 8.50 -7.44
CA SER A 428 -15.99 7.36 -8.10
C SER A 428 -14.51 7.61 -8.37
N ASP A 429 -14.16 8.80 -8.84
CA ASP A 429 -12.77 9.19 -9.09
C ASP A 429 -11.99 9.30 -7.78
N LEU A 430 -12.58 9.92 -6.74
CA LEU A 430 -11.98 9.98 -5.40
C LEU A 430 -11.82 8.59 -4.77
N TYR A 431 -12.77 7.69 -4.98
CA TYR A 431 -12.69 6.32 -4.48
C TYR A 431 -11.52 5.58 -5.09
N THR A 432 -11.36 5.69 -6.41
CA THR A 432 -10.24 5.09 -7.13
C THR A 432 -8.92 5.72 -6.70
N ALA A 433 -8.85 7.05 -6.70
CA ALA A 433 -7.61 7.78 -6.44
C ALA A 433 -7.11 7.66 -5.01
N PHE A 434 -7.99 7.54 -4.01
CA PHE A 434 -7.58 7.40 -2.60
C PHE A 434 -7.80 5.99 -2.06
N LYS A 435 -8.05 5.02 -2.95
CA LYS A 435 -8.40 3.62 -2.65
C LYS A 435 -9.41 3.52 -1.50
N VAL A 436 -10.41 4.38 -1.55
CA VAL A 436 -11.46 4.43 -0.54
C VAL A 436 -12.27 3.16 -0.64
N VAL A 437 -12.32 2.46 0.49
CA VAL A 437 -13.05 1.22 0.60
C VAL A 437 -14.55 1.53 0.71
N ARG A 438 -15.31 1.06 -0.29
CA ARG A 438 -16.77 1.14 -0.40
C ARG A 438 -17.45 0.02 0.40
N PRO A 439 -18.79 0.00 0.64
CA PRO A 439 -19.42 -0.83 1.67
C PRO A 439 -18.92 -2.25 1.55
N THR A 440 -18.37 -2.67 2.66
CA THR A 440 -17.73 -3.94 2.84
C THR A 440 -18.77 -4.93 3.28
N ASP A 441 -18.58 -6.20 2.96
CA ASP A 441 -19.45 -7.25 3.52
C ASP A 441 -19.24 -7.40 5.04
N PHE A 442 -18.26 -6.69 5.61
CA PHE A 442 -17.83 -6.79 6.99
C PHE A 442 -17.87 -5.46 7.74
N ASN A 443 -18.32 -5.49 9.00
CA ASN A 443 -18.33 -4.39 9.94
C ASN A 443 -17.78 -4.86 11.28
N LEU A 444 -16.72 -4.23 11.76
CA LEU A 444 -16.04 -4.51 13.01
C LEU A 444 -16.26 -3.33 13.97
N ILE A 445 -16.94 -3.58 15.08
CA ILE A 445 -17.28 -2.58 16.08
C ILE A 445 -16.34 -2.78 17.27
N HIS A 446 -15.40 -1.86 17.45
CA HIS A 446 -14.53 -1.86 18.61
C HIS A 446 -15.24 -1.16 19.78
N ILE A 447 -15.43 -1.84 20.90
CA ILE A 447 -15.92 -1.26 22.15
C ILE A 447 -14.86 -1.42 23.24
N GLY A 448 -14.73 -0.43 24.12
CA GLY A 448 -13.65 -0.49 25.08
C GLY A 448 -13.33 0.82 25.77
N ASP A 449 -12.17 0.82 26.40
CA ASP A 449 -11.68 1.93 27.20
C ASP A 449 -10.50 2.66 26.53
N SER A 450 -9.58 3.21 27.31
CA SER A 450 -8.39 3.90 26.81
C SER A 450 -7.47 3.02 25.96
N LEU A 451 -7.44 1.71 26.20
CA LEU A 451 -6.65 0.74 25.43
C LEU A 451 -7.22 0.50 24.02
N GLY A 452 -8.53 0.65 23.83
CA GLY A 452 -9.12 0.63 22.49
C GLY A 452 -9.14 2.01 21.82
N ALA A 453 -9.27 3.07 22.63
CA ALA A 453 -9.36 4.45 22.15
C ALA A 453 -8.02 4.99 21.65
N GLY A 454 -6.90 4.50 22.20
CA GLY A 454 -5.57 4.95 21.81
C GLY A 454 -4.94 5.97 22.74
N SER A 455 -5.29 6.01 24.04
CA SER A 455 -4.52 6.82 24.99
C SER A 455 -3.03 6.43 24.90
N GLY A 456 -2.11 7.37 25.01
CA GLY A 456 -0.67 7.12 24.81
C GLY A 456 -0.22 7.02 23.34
N SER A 457 -1.13 6.79 22.39
CA SER A 457 -0.80 6.89 20.96
C SER A 457 -0.68 8.34 20.52
N THR A 458 0.19 8.56 19.55
CA THR A 458 0.20 9.79 18.76
C THR A 458 -0.61 9.56 17.48
N TYR A 459 -1.25 10.63 16.99
CA TYR A 459 -1.98 10.60 15.71
C TYR A 459 -3.15 9.61 15.67
N GLY A 460 -3.66 9.16 16.82
CA GLY A 460 -4.73 8.15 16.90
C GLY A 460 -4.39 6.82 16.24
N MET A 461 -3.11 6.41 16.31
CA MET A 461 -2.63 5.07 15.91
C MET A 461 -3.02 4.02 16.96
N ASN A 462 -4.31 3.93 17.27
CA ASN A 462 -4.90 2.98 18.21
C ASN A 462 -5.05 1.57 17.61
N THR A 463 -5.42 0.59 18.45
CA THR A 463 -5.62 -0.80 18.03
C THR A 463 -6.58 -0.91 16.84
N SER A 464 -7.73 -0.21 16.85
CA SER A 464 -8.71 -0.24 15.75
C SER A 464 -8.07 0.16 14.42
N ARG A 465 -7.32 1.27 14.41
CA ARG A 465 -6.68 1.80 13.22
C ARG A 465 -5.56 0.88 12.74
N GLN A 466 -4.78 0.32 13.66
CA GLN A 466 -3.70 -0.62 13.31
C GLN A 466 -4.26 -1.96 12.79
N MET A 467 -5.35 -2.46 13.38
CA MET A 467 -6.05 -3.66 12.90
C MET A 467 -6.55 -3.43 11.48
N GLN A 468 -7.14 -2.26 11.21
CA GLN A 468 -7.70 -1.96 9.90
C GLN A 468 -6.68 -2.09 8.76
N LYS A 469 -5.41 -1.73 9.00
CA LYS A 469 -4.32 -1.85 8.03
C LYS A 469 -3.95 -3.30 7.71
N GLN A 470 -4.33 -4.23 8.58
CA GLN A 470 -3.92 -5.64 8.56
C GLN A 470 -5.08 -6.61 8.26
N LEU A 471 -6.30 -6.09 8.05
CA LEU A 471 -7.47 -6.91 7.67
C LEU A 471 -7.28 -7.46 6.26
N ILE A 472 -7.40 -8.79 6.11
CA ILE A 472 -7.28 -9.47 4.80
C ILE A 472 -8.48 -9.21 3.88
N LYS A 473 -9.60 -8.80 4.46
CA LYS A 473 -10.81 -8.38 3.75
C LYS A 473 -11.06 -6.93 4.06
N GLN A 474 -11.55 -6.22 3.05
CA GLN A 474 -12.09 -4.89 3.24
C GLN A 474 -13.19 -4.94 4.30
N THR A 475 -13.02 -4.18 5.37
CA THR A 475 -13.91 -4.19 6.55
C THR A 475 -14.13 -2.76 7.05
N ASN A 476 -15.36 -2.41 7.41
CA ASN A 476 -15.63 -1.18 8.13
C ASN A 476 -15.18 -1.34 9.58
N VAL A 477 -14.31 -0.48 10.09
CA VAL A 477 -13.91 -0.50 11.50
C VAL A 477 -14.45 0.73 12.20
N VAL A 478 -15.30 0.50 13.19
CA VAL A 478 -15.91 1.52 14.04
C VAL A 478 -15.21 1.50 15.38
N ASN A 479 -14.42 2.53 15.68
CA ASN A 479 -13.91 2.68 17.04
C ASN A 479 -14.98 3.35 17.91
N ASN A 480 -15.48 2.65 18.92
CA ASN A 480 -16.41 3.14 19.91
C ASN A 480 -15.86 2.96 21.34
N CYS A 481 -14.53 3.03 21.45
CA CYS A 481 -13.83 2.99 22.73
C CYS A 481 -13.72 4.40 23.30
N ASN A 482 -13.88 4.54 24.61
CA ASN A 482 -13.81 5.84 25.29
C ASN A 482 -12.88 5.76 26.50
N PRO A 483 -11.84 6.62 26.60
CA PRO A 483 -10.90 6.59 27.71
C PRO A 483 -11.57 6.62 29.09
N GLY A 484 -11.09 5.78 30.00
CA GLY A 484 -11.56 5.73 31.39
C GLY A 484 -12.87 4.97 31.61
N GLN A 485 -13.56 4.49 30.56
CA GLN A 485 -14.78 3.71 30.76
C GLN A 485 -14.51 2.35 31.41
N SER A 486 -15.41 1.95 32.30
CA SER A 486 -15.47 0.59 32.85
C SER A 486 -16.35 -0.31 31.98
N LEU A 487 -16.23 -1.64 32.10
CA LEU A 487 -17.11 -2.55 31.36
C LEU A 487 -18.59 -2.34 31.75
N GLU A 488 -18.88 -2.06 33.02
CA GLU A 488 -20.22 -1.76 33.53
C GLU A 488 -20.81 -0.52 32.86
N THR A 489 -19.99 0.49 32.56
CA THR A 489 -20.42 1.69 31.84
C THR A 489 -20.76 1.37 30.38
N ILE A 490 -19.90 0.60 29.71
CA ILE A 490 -20.13 0.13 28.33
C ILE A 490 -21.41 -0.71 28.28
N TYR A 491 -21.59 -1.58 29.27
CA TYR A 491 -22.75 -2.42 29.46
C TYR A 491 -24.02 -1.60 29.73
N ALA A 492 -23.99 -0.59 30.60
CA ALA A 492 -25.15 0.27 30.83
C ALA A 492 -25.60 1.01 29.55
N ALA A 493 -24.65 1.36 28.68
CA ALA A 493 -24.90 1.99 27.39
C ALA A 493 -25.42 1.03 26.29
N ARG A 494 -25.69 -0.25 26.61
CA ARG A 494 -26.06 -1.34 25.66
C ARG A 494 -27.15 -1.00 24.65
N ALA A 495 -28.16 -0.22 25.04
CA ALA A 495 -29.27 0.16 24.18
C ALA A 495 -28.88 1.18 23.10
N LEU A 496 -27.83 1.97 23.33
CA LEU A 496 -27.46 3.10 22.47
C LEU A 496 -26.32 2.79 21.49
N ALA A 497 -25.47 1.82 21.78
CA ALA A 497 -24.22 1.63 21.03
C ALA A 497 -24.29 0.56 19.93
N ILE A 498 -24.80 -0.64 20.24
CA ILE A 498 -24.71 -1.79 19.32
C ILE A 498 -25.72 -1.72 18.17
N PRO A 499 -27.04 -1.51 18.41
CA PRO A 499 -28.02 -1.46 17.33
C PRO A 499 -27.73 -0.42 16.23
N PRO A 500 -27.36 0.85 16.54
CA PRO A 500 -27.07 1.84 15.51
C PRO A 500 -25.68 1.65 14.87
N ALA A 501 -24.76 0.95 15.53
CA ALA A 501 -23.45 0.65 14.95
C ALA A 501 -23.43 -0.57 14.02
N ARG A 502 -24.44 -1.44 14.13
CA ARG A 502 -24.66 -2.55 13.21
C ARG A 502 -25.02 -2.02 11.83
N ARG A 503 -24.47 -2.65 10.79
CA ARG A 503 -24.85 -2.38 9.40
C ARG A 503 -25.71 -3.51 8.86
N ILE A 504 -26.91 -3.15 8.42
CA ILE A 504 -27.85 -4.08 7.78
C ILE A 504 -27.23 -4.60 6.48
N GLY A 505 -27.32 -5.90 6.24
CA GLY A 505 -26.76 -6.54 5.04
C GLY A 505 -25.24 -6.80 5.10
N GLN A 506 -24.59 -6.55 6.24
CA GLN A 506 -23.18 -6.85 6.46
C GLN A 506 -23.02 -7.88 7.58
N LYS A 507 -21.89 -8.59 7.58
CA LYS A 507 -21.39 -9.38 8.69
C LYS A 507 -20.84 -8.46 9.77
N ASN A 508 -21.43 -8.49 10.95
CA ASN A 508 -21.08 -7.60 12.04
C ASN A 508 -20.29 -8.37 13.11
N ALA A 509 -19.16 -7.84 13.54
CA ALA A 509 -18.39 -8.38 14.65
C ALA A 509 -18.11 -7.30 15.69
N ILE A 510 -17.95 -7.71 16.95
CA ILE A 510 -17.48 -6.86 18.03
C ILE A 510 -16.05 -7.25 18.40
N VAL A 511 -15.18 -6.26 18.59
CA VAL A 511 -13.88 -6.42 19.26
C VAL A 511 -13.96 -5.65 20.57
N GLN A 512 -13.74 -6.31 21.70
CA GLN A 512 -13.80 -5.69 23.01
C GLN A 512 -12.40 -5.56 23.63
N MET A 513 -12.05 -4.35 24.05
CA MET A 513 -10.90 -4.05 24.90
C MET A 513 -11.36 -3.27 26.13
N ALA A 514 -11.81 -3.98 27.18
CA ALA A 514 -12.45 -3.39 28.36
C ALA A 514 -11.99 -4.09 29.65
N MET A 515 -12.65 -3.79 30.77
CA MET A 515 -12.44 -4.35 32.12
C MET A 515 -11.21 -3.83 32.86
N SER A 516 -10.23 -3.24 32.18
CA SER A 516 -9.06 -2.65 32.83
C SER A 516 -9.45 -1.63 33.91
N ASN A 517 -10.34 -0.69 33.59
CA ASN A 517 -10.81 0.29 34.57
C ASN A 517 -11.76 -0.30 35.63
N SER A 518 -12.48 -1.39 35.31
CA SER A 518 -13.30 -2.10 36.29
C SER A 518 -12.41 -2.70 37.38
N TYR A 519 -11.32 -3.40 37.01
CA TYR A 519 -10.36 -3.92 38.00
C TYR A 519 -9.64 -2.80 38.74
N LYS A 520 -9.25 -1.71 38.07
CA LYS A 520 -8.70 -0.53 38.73
C LYS A 520 -9.64 0.08 39.78
N SER A 521 -10.96 -0.01 39.56
CA SER A 521 -11.97 0.45 40.51
C SER A 521 -12.27 -0.55 41.63
N GLY A 522 -11.67 -1.74 41.60
CA GLY A 522 -11.84 -2.79 42.61
C GLY A 522 -12.95 -3.80 42.31
N ALA A 523 -13.46 -3.85 41.08
CA ALA A 523 -14.47 -4.84 40.68
C ALA A 523 -13.95 -6.27 40.86
N GLN A 524 -14.81 -7.17 41.34
CA GLN A 524 -14.52 -8.59 41.46
C GLN A 524 -14.70 -9.28 40.10
N ALA A 525 -13.71 -10.06 39.68
CA ALA A 525 -13.65 -10.64 38.35
C ALA A 525 -14.81 -11.58 38.03
N GLN A 526 -15.16 -12.47 38.97
CA GLN A 526 -16.29 -13.37 38.81
C GLN A 526 -17.61 -12.60 38.63
N THR A 527 -17.88 -11.63 39.51
CA THR A 527 -19.09 -10.80 39.44
C THR A 527 -19.16 -10.01 38.14
N LEU A 528 -18.04 -9.41 37.72
CA LEU A 528 -17.96 -8.65 36.47
C LEU A 528 -18.22 -9.56 35.25
N TYR A 529 -17.65 -10.76 35.26
CA TYR A 529 -17.80 -11.75 34.21
C TYR A 529 -19.25 -12.23 34.08
N ASP A 530 -19.84 -12.70 35.19
CA ASP A 530 -21.19 -13.30 35.20
C ASP A 530 -22.30 -12.27 34.95
N ASN A 531 -22.20 -11.08 35.56
CA ASN A 531 -23.30 -10.11 35.55
C ASN A 531 -23.19 -9.05 34.45
N THR A 532 -22.00 -8.89 33.86
CA THR A 532 -21.73 -7.80 32.90
C THR A 532 -21.22 -8.33 31.57
N PHE A 533 -20.10 -9.07 31.57
CA PHE A 533 -19.49 -9.51 30.31
C PHE A 533 -20.35 -10.54 29.57
N ILE A 534 -20.76 -11.63 30.21
CA ILE A 534 -21.57 -12.67 29.55
C ILE A 534 -22.90 -12.12 29.03
N PRO A 535 -23.67 -11.34 29.79
CA PRO A 535 -24.90 -10.79 29.26
C PRO A 535 -24.66 -9.75 28.15
N LEU A 536 -23.50 -9.10 28.07
CA LEU A 536 -23.13 -8.23 26.93
C LEU A 536 -22.93 -9.06 25.66
N VAL A 537 -22.18 -10.16 25.76
CA VAL A 537 -21.93 -11.10 24.65
C VAL A 537 -23.26 -11.67 24.13
N GLN A 538 -24.10 -12.17 25.03
CA GLN A 538 -25.41 -12.72 24.67
C GLN A 538 -26.31 -11.66 24.02
N TYR A 539 -26.33 -10.45 24.55
CA TYR A 539 -27.08 -9.33 23.96
C TYR A 539 -26.57 -8.98 22.56
N ALA A 540 -25.25 -8.96 22.35
CA ALA A 540 -24.66 -8.70 21.04
C ALA A 540 -25.12 -9.74 20.00
N PHE A 541 -25.01 -11.03 20.33
CA PHE A 541 -25.48 -12.11 19.45
C PHE A 541 -26.98 -12.02 19.17
N ALA A 542 -27.81 -11.75 20.20
CA ALA A 542 -29.25 -11.55 20.04
C ALA A 542 -29.62 -10.37 19.13
N ASN A 543 -28.71 -9.40 18.95
CA ASN A 543 -28.90 -8.25 18.08
C ASN A 543 -28.19 -8.36 16.72
N GLY A 544 -27.83 -9.58 16.30
CA GLY A 544 -27.31 -9.85 14.96
C GLY A 544 -25.84 -9.48 14.78
N ILE A 545 -25.04 -9.59 15.84
CA ILE A 545 -23.58 -9.68 15.73
C ILE A 545 -23.23 -11.13 15.39
N ASP A 546 -22.43 -11.35 14.34
CA ASP A 546 -21.98 -12.65 13.86
C ASP A 546 -20.79 -13.21 14.66
N ALA A 547 -19.93 -12.35 15.20
CA ALA A 547 -18.76 -12.76 15.99
C ALA A 547 -18.42 -11.77 17.11
N TYR A 548 -17.96 -12.30 18.24
CA TYR A 548 -17.52 -11.50 19.38
C TYR A 548 -16.08 -11.87 19.72
N PHE A 549 -15.20 -10.89 19.69
CA PHE A 549 -13.79 -11.02 20.05
C PHE A 549 -13.52 -10.22 21.32
N VAL A 550 -12.78 -10.77 22.27
CA VAL A 550 -12.41 -10.08 23.50
C VAL A 550 -10.92 -10.19 23.75
N TYR A 551 -10.26 -9.06 24.01
CA TYR A 551 -8.88 -9.05 24.48
C TYR A 551 -8.81 -9.43 25.95
N THR A 552 -7.79 -10.21 26.33
CA THR A 552 -7.37 -10.28 27.73
C THR A 552 -6.84 -8.91 28.18
N VAL A 553 -6.98 -8.61 29.47
CA VAL A 553 -6.56 -7.32 30.04
C VAL A 553 -5.05 -7.34 30.29
N PRO A 554 -4.27 -6.43 29.68
CA PRO A 554 -2.83 -6.34 29.94
C PRO A 554 -2.55 -5.83 31.36
N PRO A 555 -1.34 -6.09 31.91
CA PRO A 555 -0.92 -5.53 33.19
C PRO A 555 -0.86 -3.99 33.14
N ARG A 556 -0.91 -3.35 34.32
CA ARG A 556 -0.81 -1.89 34.47
C ARG A 556 0.12 -1.56 35.63
N SER A 557 0.90 -0.49 35.51
CA SER A 557 1.77 -0.01 36.60
C SER A 557 1.01 0.38 37.88
N ASP A 558 -0.27 0.76 37.74
CA ASP A 558 -1.05 1.40 38.78
C ASP A 558 -2.05 0.47 39.50
N TYR A 559 -2.08 -0.83 39.22
CA TYR A 559 -2.85 -1.77 40.04
C TYR A 559 -2.22 -2.00 41.43
N THR A 560 -3.08 -2.32 42.39
CA THR A 560 -2.64 -2.97 43.63
C THR A 560 -2.49 -4.48 43.40
N ALA A 561 -1.80 -5.20 44.29
CA ALA A 561 -1.72 -6.67 44.21
C ALA A 561 -3.10 -7.35 44.19
N ALA A 562 -4.09 -6.79 44.91
CA ALA A 562 -5.46 -7.30 44.89
C ALA A 562 -6.14 -7.08 43.54
N GLN A 563 -5.95 -5.92 42.91
CA GLN A 563 -6.50 -5.61 41.59
C GLN A 563 -5.85 -6.48 40.51
N GLU A 564 -4.54 -6.73 40.61
CA GLU A 564 -3.83 -7.63 39.72
C GLU A 564 -4.31 -9.09 39.85
N THR A 565 -4.57 -9.53 41.08
CA THR A 565 -5.19 -10.85 41.31
C THR A 565 -6.54 -10.96 40.61
N GLN A 566 -7.38 -9.92 40.68
CA GLN A 566 -8.67 -9.89 39.96
C GLN A 566 -8.48 -9.86 38.45
N ARG A 567 -7.50 -9.12 37.92
CA ARG A 567 -7.17 -9.11 36.48
C ARG A 567 -6.85 -10.52 35.97
N LEU A 568 -5.98 -11.25 36.69
CA LEU A 568 -5.59 -12.62 36.34
C LEU A 568 -6.78 -13.57 36.34
N ILE A 569 -7.59 -13.57 37.41
CA ILE A 569 -8.83 -14.36 37.48
C ILE A 569 -9.77 -14.00 36.32
N GLY A 570 -9.89 -12.71 36.00
CA GLY A 570 -10.70 -12.22 34.88
C GLY A 570 -10.24 -12.76 33.53
N ASN A 571 -8.93 -12.76 33.26
CA ASN A 571 -8.36 -13.32 32.04
C ASN A 571 -8.59 -14.83 31.95
N ASP A 572 -8.44 -15.56 33.06
CA ASP A 572 -8.72 -17.00 33.09
C ASP A 572 -10.20 -17.29 32.80
N LEU A 573 -11.12 -16.50 33.36
CA LEU A 573 -12.55 -16.61 33.08
C LEU A 573 -12.85 -16.36 31.60
N LEU A 574 -12.25 -15.33 31.00
CA LEU A 574 -12.37 -15.07 29.56
C LEU A 574 -11.91 -16.27 28.73
N ILE A 575 -10.74 -16.82 29.01
CA ILE A 575 -10.15 -17.94 28.26
C ILE A 575 -11.03 -19.19 28.39
N ASN A 576 -11.37 -19.57 29.62
CA ASN A 576 -12.11 -20.80 29.89
C ASN A 576 -13.58 -20.73 29.42
N GLY A 577 -14.16 -19.54 29.39
CA GLY A 577 -15.54 -19.33 28.97
C GLY A 577 -15.79 -19.28 27.47
N ALA A 578 -14.75 -19.08 26.65
CA ALA A 578 -14.87 -18.78 25.23
C ALA A 578 -15.68 -19.84 24.46
N ALA A 579 -15.34 -21.12 24.68
CA ALA A 579 -16.04 -22.23 24.04
C ALA A 579 -17.51 -22.34 24.50
N THR A 580 -17.79 -22.07 25.77
CA THR A 580 -19.13 -22.17 26.37
C THR A 580 -20.08 -21.10 25.83
N TYR A 581 -19.60 -19.88 25.64
CA TYR A 581 -20.45 -18.73 25.28
C TYR A 581 -20.27 -18.26 23.82
N GLY A 582 -19.44 -18.95 23.03
CA GLY A 582 -19.31 -18.74 21.59
C GLY A 582 -18.52 -17.49 21.16
N TYR A 583 -17.88 -16.78 22.09
CA TYR A 583 -16.95 -15.70 21.77
C TYR A 583 -15.53 -16.24 21.56
N LYS A 584 -14.66 -15.40 20.97
CA LYS A 584 -13.24 -15.71 20.74
C LYS A 584 -12.36 -14.82 21.59
N VAL A 585 -11.26 -15.38 22.09
CA VAL A 585 -10.32 -14.64 22.94
C VAL A 585 -9.09 -14.25 22.13
N ILE A 586 -8.72 -12.98 22.23
CA ILE A 586 -7.44 -12.43 21.80
C ILE A 586 -6.57 -12.36 23.05
N ASN A 587 -5.84 -13.43 23.35
CA ASN A 587 -5.00 -13.54 24.54
C ASN A 587 -3.69 -12.77 24.37
N ILE A 588 -3.76 -11.44 24.36
CA ILE A 588 -2.59 -10.57 24.17
C ILE A 588 -1.52 -10.79 25.26
N CYS A 589 -1.93 -11.26 26.44
CA CYS A 589 -1.02 -11.60 27.53
C CYS A 589 -0.21 -12.89 27.26
N ALA A 590 -0.53 -13.66 26.21
CA ALA A 590 0.25 -14.81 25.78
C ALA A 590 1.13 -14.51 24.55
N ASP A 591 1.09 -13.29 24.02
CA ASP A 591 1.95 -12.88 22.92
C ASP A 591 3.37 -12.63 23.45
N PRO A 592 4.41 -13.38 23.04
CA PRO A 592 5.78 -13.15 23.50
C PRO A 592 6.35 -11.79 23.08
N ALA A 593 5.79 -11.13 22.06
CA ALA A 593 6.17 -9.77 21.68
C ALA A 593 5.63 -8.72 22.66
N PHE A 594 4.59 -9.07 23.41
CA PHE A 594 3.98 -8.24 24.44
C PHE A 594 4.46 -8.65 25.84
N ASP A 595 4.38 -9.94 26.16
CA ASP A 595 4.80 -10.55 27.42
C ASP A 595 6.23 -11.12 27.33
N ALA A 596 7.22 -10.22 27.37
CA ALA A 596 8.60 -10.65 27.55
C ALA A 596 8.96 -10.95 29.02
N GLN A 597 8.06 -10.74 30.00
CA GLN A 597 8.38 -10.83 31.43
C GLN A 597 7.15 -11.16 32.31
N PRO A 598 7.15 -12.31 33.04
CA PRO A 598 6.04 -12.76 33.89
C PRO A 598 5.82 -11.96 35.18
N SER A 599 6.44 -10.78 35.32
CA SER A 599 6.26 -9.91 36.49
C SER A 599 5.42 -8.69 36.13
N TYR A 600 4.37 -8.48 36.91
CA TYR A 600 3.41 -7.38 36.88
C TYR A 600 4.00 -5.97 36.65
N THR A 601 5.28 -5.74 36.94
CA THR A 601 5.97 -4.44 36.82
C THR A 601 6.90 -4.30 35.60
N ALA A 602 7.38 -5.39 35.01
CA ALA A 602 8.47 -5.30 34.05
C ALA A 602 8.05 -4.68 32.71
N ASP A 603 6.87 -5.02 32.21
CA ASP A 603 6.42 -4.56 30.89
C ASP A 603 5.83 -3.13 30.94
N ALA A 604 5.25 -2.71 32.07
CA ALA A 604 4.81 -1.33 32.25
C ALA A 604 5.97 -0.31 32.22
N THR A 605 7.22 -0.76 32.36
CA THR A 605 8.42 0.08 32.21
C THR A 605 9.02 0.02 30.80
N ASN A 606 8.46 -0.81 29.92
CA ASN A 606 8.92 -0.95 28.55
C ASN A 606 8.47 0.24 27.71
N LEU A 607 9.26 1.31 27.72
CA LEU A 607 9.01 2.54 26.97
C LEU A 607 9.01 2.36 25.44
N SER A 608 9.37 1.16 24.94
CA SER A 608 9.23 0.82 23.52
C SER A 608 7.81 0.38 23.14
N ILE A 609 6.98 0.02 24.12
CA ILE A 609 5.60 -0.48 23.93
C ILE A 609 4.60 0.42 24.65
N TYR A 610 4.94 0.91 25.85
CA TYR A 610 4.10 1.78 26.66
C TYR A 610 4.58 3.22 26.67
N SER A 611 3.64 4.11 26.95
CA SER A 611 3.93 5.48 27.28
C SER A 611 4.60 5.52 28.66
N GLY A 612 5.21 6.66 29.01
CA GLY A 612 5.88 6.83 30.31
C GLY A 612 4.98 6.66 31.54
N ASP A 613 3.66 6.50 31.36
CA ASP A 613 2.72 6.19 32.45
C ASP A 613 2.65 4.70 32.81
N GLY A 614 3.19 3.80 31.97
CA GLY A 614 3.13 2.35 32.18
C GLY A 614 1.72 1.76 32.20
N ILE A 615 0.75 2.47 31.61
CA ILE A 615 -0.65 2.04 31.51
C ILE A 615 -1.05 1.94 30.04
N HIS A 616 -0.64 2.91 29.24
CA HIS A 616 -1.14 3.10 27.89
C HIS A 616 -0.08 2.75 26.85
N PRO A 617 -0.36 1.88 25.87
CA PRO A 617 0.54 1.63 24.76
C PRO A 617 0.87 2.91 23.95
N ILE A 618 2.08 3.00 23.41
CA ILE A 618 2.42 3.91 22.31
C ILE A 618 2.08 3.26 20.96
N ASN A 619 2.33 3.95 19.84
CA ASN A 619 2.00 3.46 18.50
C ASN A 619 2.54 2.05 18.21
N ALA A 620 3.75 1.73 18.70
CA ALA A 620 4.36 0.42 18.57
C ALA A 620 3.61 -0.67 19.35
N GLY A 621 3.19 -0.39 20.59
CA GLY A 621 2.38 -1.33 21.38
C GLY A 621 0.99 -1.57 20.78
N TYR A 622 0.35 -0.52 20.25
CA TYR A 622 -0.91 -0.70 19.51
C TYR A 622 -0.76 -1.50 18.22
N LEU A 623 0.40 -1.42 17.55
CA LEU A 623 0.69 -2.27 16.41
C LEU A 623 0.78 -3.74 16.83
N ILE A 624 1.42 -4.05 17.96
CA ILE A 624 1.50 -5.42 18.52
C ILE A 624 0.09 -5.93 18.84
N HIS A 625 -0.72 -5.14 19.57
CA HIS A 625 -2.12 -5.48 19.88
C HIS A 625 -2.92 -5.85 18.63
N ALA A 626 -2.79 -5.03 17.59
CA ALA A 626 -3.48 -5.25 16.32
C ALA A 626 -2.98 -6.50 15.60
N SER A 627 -1.66 -6.65 15.44
CA SER A 627 -1.05 -7.80 14.76
C SER A 627 -1.46 -9.11 15.40
N TYR A 628 -1.44 -9.18 16.73
CA TYR A 628 -1.87 -10.36 17.45
C TYR A 628 -3.39 -10.60 17.30
N GLY A 629 -4.21 -9.56 17.48
CA GLY A 629 -5.66 -9.66 17.28
C GLY A 629 -6.04 -10.11 15.86
N MET A 630 -5.24 -9.72 14.86
CA MET A 630 -5.46 -10.11 13.48
C MET A 630 -5.29 -11.59 13.22
N THR A 631 -4.48 -12.31 14.02
CA THR A 631 -4.37 -13.77 13.93
C THR A 631 -5.69 -14.48 14.25
N ILE A 632 -6.57 -13.82 15.00
CA ILE A 632 -7.87 -14.36 15.44
C ILE A 632 -9.03 -13.81 14.58
N VAL A 633 -8.96 -12.54 14.19
CA VAL A 633 -10.02 -11.87 13.40
C VAL A 633 -9.96 -12.25 11.91
N ASN A 634 -8.77 -12.33 11.30
CA ASN A 634 -8.65 -12.65 9.87
C ASN A 634 -9.20 -14.04 9.50
N PRO A 635 -9.04 -15.10 10.32
CA PRO A 635 -9.70 -16.38 10.04
C PRO A 635 -11.23 -16.29 9.96
N TRP A 636 -11.86 -15.42 10.76
CA TRP A 636 -13.31 -15.18 10.65
C TRP A 636 -13.67 -14.47 9.34
N LEU A 637 -12.90 -13.46 8.96
CA LEU A 637 -13.07 -12.77 7.66
C LEU A 637 -12.79 -13.67 6.45
N ALA A 638 -11.92 -14.66 6.58
CA ALA A 638 -11.63 -15.62 5.51
C ALA A 638 -12.75 -16.64 5.31
N ALA A 639 -13.41 -17.03 6.41
CA ALA A 639 -14.44 -18.06 6.41
C ALA A 639 -15.82 -17.54 5.98
N ALA A 640 -16.06 -16.24 6.14
CA ALA A 640 -17.25 -15.54 5.70
C ALA A 640 -17.07 -14.98 4.29
#